data_AF-A0A6G0W4Y0-F1
#
_entry.id   AF-A0A6G0W4Y0-F1
#
_cell.length_a   1.000
_cell.length_b   1.000
_cell.length_c   1.000
_cell.angle_alpha   90.00
_cell.angle_beta   90.00
_cell.angle_gamma   90.00
#
_symmetry.space_group_name_H-M   'P 1'
#
loop_
_entity.id
_entity.type
_entity.pdbx_description
1 polymer ?
#
loop_
_entity_poly.entity_id
_entity_poly.type
_entity_poly.pdbx_seq_one_letter_code
_entity_poly.pdbx_strand_id
1 'polypeptide(L)'
;NLKVEVLETNSKNNNLNSAMANQYIDSNFLSLFPIKDKDEFLSVESNIVNEVGFVLKPESFIKSIGGCGLKIILQGCYKKYLVMNLLLSLRGLDVICSSKKKDLSLISTKYFRRVLKAEQQKVNLNVTSIVNSNSINCVKTNITNNDLPLKLSVSVKDPMIPECLLNTLNFETVQSNNFNLGFDAFNDPTITNHDPMSPMLEVDLQKNVCITDKLRLLIIKHKVSHNFCNSLLQLLKSEGLDVPKDIRTLMKTPKLHDIVDISGGYYIHLGLRNMLLPILIKNNAQIYIKSHVLEIGINIDGLPVSKSSKSQIWPALISILNFKELKENVIPIGIFHGFQKPISIEEFLNPLIIDLLEVLDNGLTVNGLFFTVNISNVSCDSPAKAFLLNVKGHNAYFGCTLCIEEGTYLEHRMTYPGLDATLRTDESFRSKKDEDYHKGNSPLVCLPINIINTVVLDYMHNVCLGVVKKLVEFWVKGNKQFLKKFVNDYSALYGSQYISYNVHSLIHLPFYVLLHGPLDNFSCFRYENYLQEIKKSIKSIKYPLQEIFNRIVEKQKMYDTLPTQLHKIYPVLSNEIILSNPSPLFNINDKLFEKITLELTSTIINVLKEKDRYIMLTNNTLVMVQHIVEPKNEPLNLIVKQFISYSEFTNTPESSFKMGVYMVDTSKMSKLYRINLTDIKYKCFFIRLSDNLALISTLCHLET
;
A
#
# COMPACT_ATOMS: atom_id res chain seq x y z
N ASN A 1 38.00 15.73 -28.32
CA ASN A 1 39.01 16.82 -28.35
C ASN A 1 38.33 18.16 -28.56
N LEU A 2 37.68 18.70 -27.53
CA LEU A 2 37.02 20.04 -27.52
C LEU A 2 37.01 20.65 -26.10
N LYS A 3 37.96 20.22 -25.25
CA LYS A 3 38.14 20.63 -23.85
C LYS A 3 39.53 21.18 -23.55
N VAL A 4 40.36 21.40 -24.59
CA VAL A 4 41.74 21.91 -24.46
C VAL A 4 41.81 23.40 -24.83
N GLU A 5 41.10 23.84 -25.88
CA GLU A 5 41.11 25.25 -26.34
C GLU A 5 40.49 26.25 -25.35
N VAL A 6 39.61 25.79 -24.45
CA VAL A 6 38.98 26.65 -23.40
C VAL A 6 39.97 26.97 -22.25
N LEU A 7 41.07 26.21 -22.13
CA LEU A 7 42.11 26.49 -21.12
C LEU A 7 43.13 27.54 -21.60
N GLU A 8 43.31 27.70 -22.91
CA GLU A 8 44.23 28.71 -23.46
C GLU A 8 43.62 30.13 -23.48
N THR A 9 42.29 30.25 -23.57
CA THR A 9 41.60 31.55 -23.64
C THR A 9 41.69 32.36 -22.34
N ASN A 10 41.88 31.70 -21.19
CA ASN A 10 41.98 32.35 -19.88
C ASN A 10 43.38 32.91 -19.57
N SER A 11 44.39 32.68 -20.40
CA SER A 11 45.74 33.26 -20.19
C SER A 11 45.91 34.68 -20.76
N LYS A 12 44.92 35.23 -21.48
CA LYS A 12 45.06 36.50 -22.22
C LYS A 12 44.26 37.69 -21.71
N ASN A 13 43.34 37.52 -20.76
CA ASN A 13 42.62 38.65 -20.14
C ASN A 13 43.25 39.06 -18.80
N ASN A 14 44.43 39.69 -18.89
CA ASN A 14 44.91 40.58 -17.85
C ASN A 14 43.96 41.78 -17.74
N ASN A 15 43.19 41.86 -16.66
CA ASN A 15 42.69 43.14 -16.17
C ASN A 15 42.99 43.21 -14.66
N LEU A 16 43.99 44.02 -14.32
CA LEU A 16 44.38 44.25 -12.94
C LEU A 16 43.27 45.00 -12.19
N ASN A 17 42.95 44.53 -10.99
CA ASN A 17 42.72 45.43 -9.87
C ASN A 17 43.31 44.83 -8.59
N SER A 18 44.44 45.44 -8.19
CA SER A 18 45.03 45.50 -6.84
C SER A 18 45.14 44.24 -5.96
N ALA A 19 46.36 43.72 -5.94
CA ALA A 19 47.14 43.52 -4.70
C ALA A 19 46.72 42.43 -3.69
N MET A 20 46.79 41.16 -4.12
CA MET A 20 47.42 40.13 -3.29
C MET A 20 48.39 39.31 -4.14
N ALA A 21 49.59 39.07 -3.62
CA ALA A 21 50.57 38.22 -4.32
C ALA A 21 50.07 36.77 -4.37
N ASN A 22 50.27 36.09 -5.50
CA ASN A 22 50.04 34.65 -5.62
C ASN A 22 51.05 33.89 -4.75
N GLN A 23 50.75 33.77 -3.46
CA GLN A 23 51.45 32.86 -2.56
C GLN A 23 51.13 31.43 -3.00
N TYR A 24 52.08 30.81 -3.70
CA TYR A 24 52.04 29.39 -3.98
C TYR A 24 51.97 28.60 -2.67
N ILE A 25 51.20 27.51 -2.69
CA ILE A 25 51.19 26.55 -1.60
C ILE A 25 52.51 25.79 -1.66
N ASP A 26 53.42 26.11 -0.75
CA ASP A 26 54.70 25.41 -0.65
C ASP A 26 54.55 24.01 -0.02
N SER A 27 55.58 23.18 -0.22
CA SER A 27 55.64 21.81 0.31
C SER A 27 55.58 21.76 1.83
N ASN A 28 56.04 22.82 2.52
CA ASN A 28 56.00 22.90 3.98
C ASN A 28 54.56 23.05 4.45
N PHE A 29 53.75 23.92 3.82
CA PHE A 29 52.33 24.04 4.10
C PHE A 29 51.59 22.72 3.82
N LEU A 30 51.89 22.05 2.71
CA LEU A 30 51.28 20.74 2.39
C LEU A 30 51.66 19.65 3.40
N SER A 31 52.88 19.67 3.96
CA SER A 31 53.33 18.66 4.94
C SER A 31 52.57 18.69 6.28
N LEU A 32 51.85 19.79 6.57
CA LEU A 32 50.97 19.92 7.74
C LEU A 32 49.62 19.19 7.55
N PHE A 33 49.38 18.59 6.37
CA PHE A 33 48.15 17.87 6.06
C PHE A 33 48.45 16.46 5.50
N PRO A 34 47.72 15.42 5.93
CA PRO A 34 46.67 15.43 6.95
C PRO A 34 47.25 15.60 8.36
N ILE A 35 46.56 16.39 9.20
CA ILE A 35 46.86 16.54 10.63
C ILE A 35 46.60 15.18 11.31
N LYS A 36 47.60 14.66 12.03
CA LYS A 36 47.63 13.30 12.59
C LYS A 36 47.31 13.29 14.08
N ASP A 37 47.77 14.30 14.82
CA ASP A 37 47.57 14.38 16.26
C ASP A 37 47.06 15.74 16.77
N LYS A 38 46.83 15.81 18.08
CA LYS A 38 46.24 16.96 18.77
C LYS A 38 47.23 18.12 18.87
N ASP A 39 48.52 17.84 18.97
CA ASP A 39 49.55 18.84 19.17
C ASP A 39 49.94 19.46 17.81
N GLU A 40 49.94 18.66 16.73
CA GLU A 40 49.90 19.15 15.34
C GLU A 40 48.67 20.04 15.09
N PHE A 41 47.47 19.66 15.56
CA PHE A 41 46.28 20.51 15.43
C PHE A 41 46.44 21.84 16.17
N LEU A 42 46.89 21.82 17.43
CA LEU A 42 47.10 23.03 18.23
C LEU A 42 48.22 23.91 17.67
N SER A 43 49.24 23.32 17.04
CA SER A 43 50.27 24.04 16.28
C SER A 43 49.67 24.75 15.06
N VAL A 44 48.85 24.05 14.26
CA VAL A 44 48.15 24.64 13.11
C VAL A 44 47.17 25.73 13.57
N GLU A 45 46.38 25.50 14.62
CA GLU A 45 45.47 26.50 15.21
C GLU A 45 46.22 27.73 15.74
N SER A 46 47.36 27.55 16.40
CA SER A 46 48.26 28.64 16.80
C SER A 46 48.76 29.43 15.58
N ASN A 47 49.19 28.77 14.51
CA ASN A 47 49.65 29.44 13.30
C ASN A 47 48.51 30.21 12.60
N ILE A 48 47.28 29.72 12.65
CA ILE A 48 46.09 30.42 12.14
C ILE A 48 45.76 31.68 12.96
N VAL A 49 46.02 31.67 14.27
CA VAL A 49 45.77 32.82 15.15
C VAL A 49 46.91 33.84 15.11
N ASN A 50 48.16 33.38 14.98
CA ASN A 50 49.36 34.19 15.19
C ASN A 50 50.13 34.52 13.91
N GLU A 51 50.06 33.71 12.84
CA GLU A 51 50.74 33.98 11.57
C GLU A 51 49.75 34.41 10.46
N VAL A 52 49.66 35.72 10.23
CA VAL A 52 48.83 36.29 9.15
C VAL A 52 49.18 35.69 7.78
N GLY A 53 50.46 35.40 7.52
CA GLY A 53 50.92 34.74 6.29
C GLY A 53 50.48 33.28 6.14
N PHE A 54 50.14 32.60 7.25
CA PHE A 54 49.65 31.22 7.22
C PHE A 54 48.16 31.15 6.82
N VAL A 55 47.37 32.15 7.19
CA VAL A 55 45.93 32.24 6.87
C VAL A 55 45.69 32.58 5.39
N LEU A 56 46.53 33.45 4.82
CA LEU A 56 46.37 33.92 3.43
C LEU A 56 46.55 32.81 2.37
N LYS A 57 47.46 31.86 2.60
CA LYS A 57 47.71 30.73 1.68
C LYS A 57 46.45 29.87 1.43
N PRO A 58 45.78 29.29 2.45
CA PRO A 58 44.59 28.49 2.23
C PRO A 58 43.34 29.32 1.93
N GLU A 59 43.24 30.59 2.36
CA GLU A 59 42.13 31.44 1.88
C GLU A 59 42.21 31.73 0.37
N SER A 60 43.43 31.92 -0.17
CA SER A 60 43.67 32.03 -1.60
C SER A 60 43.30 30.74 -2.34
N PHE A 61 43.71 29.58 -1.81
CA PHE A 61 43.34 28.26 -2.35
C PHE A 61 41.83 27.99 -2.30
N ILE A 62 41.16 28.32 -1.18
CA ILE A 62 39.72 28.13 -1.02
C ILE A 62 38.94 29.03 -1.97
N LYS A 63 39.41 30.27 -2.21
CA LYS A 63 38.82 31.17 -3.23
C LYS A 63 39.01 30.64 -4.66
N SER A 64 40.17 30.08 -5.00
CA SER A 64 40.42 29.57 -6.37
C SER A 64 39.60 28.32 -6.72
N ILE A 65 39.17 27.55 -5.72
CA ILE A 65 38.26 26.40 -5.87
C ILE A 65 36.80 26.70 -5.52
N GLY A 66 36.44 27.94 -5.19
CA GLY A 66 35.06 28.39 -4.96
C GLY A 66 34.42 27.99 -3.61
N GLY A 67 35.22 27.76 -2.57
CA GLY A 67 34.74 27.38 -1.23
C GLY A 67 34.50 28.56 -0.27
N CYS A 68 33.85 28.28 0.87
CA CYS A 68 33.55 29.28 1.91
C CYS A 68 34.40 29.09 3.18
N GLY A 69 35.16 30.12 3.55
CA GLY A 69 35.65 30.40 4.92
C GLY A 69 36.50 29.33 5.63
N LEU A 70 37.81 29.57 5.74
CA LEU A 70 38.79 28.68 6.38
C LEU A 70 38.36 28.16 7.77
N LYS A 71 37.80 29.05 8.60
CA LYS A 71 37.37 28.77 9.98
C LYS A 71 36.29 27.67 10.07
N ILE A 72 35.44 27.55 9.05
CA ILE A 72 34.38 26.53 8.97
C ILE A 72 34.98 25.16 8.63
N ILE A 73 35.97 25.12 7.74
CA ILE A 73 36.67 23.88 7.36
C ILE A 73 37.50 23.35 8.53
N LEU A 74 38.21 24.20 9.26
CA LEU A 74 38.98 23.82 10.44
C LEU A 74 38.09 23.32 11.58
N GLN A 75 36.96 23.97 11.85
CA GLN A 75 35.96 23.44 12.78
C GLN A 75 35.38 22.09 12.32
N GLY A 76 35.23 21.88 11.01
CA GLY A 76 34.84 20.60 10.42
C GLY A 76 35.91 19.51 10.61
N CYS A 77 37.18 19.82 10.35
CA CYS A 77 38.32 18.93 10.55
C CYS A 77 38.55 18.60 12.02
N TYR A 78 38.44 19.58 12.93
CA TYR A 78 38.54 19.35 14.37
C TYR A 78 37.37 18.55 14.91
N LYS A 79 36.12 18.78 14.44
CA LYS A 79 35.00 17.87 14.73
C LYS A 79 35.29 16.44 14.26
N LYS A 80 35.86 16.27 13.06
CA LYS A 80 36.29 14.96 12.56
C LYS A 80 37.36 14.34 13.44
N TYR A 81 38.35 15.12 13.89
CA TYR A 81 39.44 14.67 14.74
C TYR A 81 38.98 14.33 16.17
N LEU A 82 38.10 15.14 16.77
CA LEU A 82 37.48 14.84 18.07
C LEU A 82 36.63 13.57 18.01
N VAL A 83 35.87 13.38 16.92
CA VAL A 83 35.14 12.12 16.66
C VAL A 83 36.12 10.95 16.50
N MET A 84 37.24 11.15 15.79
CA MET A 84 38.27 10.12 15.61
C MET A 84 38.99 9.77 16.93
N ASN A 85 39.25 10.74 17.80
CA ASN A 85 39.91 10.53 19.09
C ASN A 85 38.96 9.98 20.15
N LEU A 86 37.67 10.33 20.11
CA LEU A 86 36.66 9.64 20.90
C LEU A 86 36.53 8.17 20.44
N LEU A 87 36.63 7.92 19.13
CA LEU A 87 36.75 6.58 18.56
C LEU A 87 38.06 5.87 18.94
N LEU A 88 39.15 6.58 19.25
CA LEU A 88 40.44 5.98 19.65
C LEU A 88 40.54 5.74 21.16
N SER A 89 40.02 6.63 22.02
CA SER A 89 39.97 6.35 23.47
C SER A 89 38.97 5.24 23.80
N LEU A 90 37.89 5.12 23.02
CA LEU A 90 36.97 3.97 23.08
C LEU A 90 37.55 2.68 22.45
N ARG A 91 38.63 2.76 21.65
CA ARG A 91 39.40 1.60 21.16
C ARG A 91 40.40 1.05 22.18
N GLY A 92 40.56 1.70 23.34
CA GLY A 92 41.18 1.08 24.52
C GLY A 92 40.31 0.00 25.18
N LEU A 93 39.09 -0.21 24.67
CA LEU A 93 38.20 -1.33 25.01
C LEU A 93 37.93 -2.13 23.73
N ASP A 94 38.42 -3.36 23.68
CA ASP A 94 38.26 -4.26 22.52
C ASP A 94 36.79 -4.56 22.21
N VAL A 95 36.25 -3.95 21.14
CA VAL A 95 35.06 -4.45 20.44
C VAL A 95 35.21 -4.27 18.93
N ILE A 96 35.42 -5.39 18.23
CA ILE A 96 35.33 -5.48 16.78
C ILE A 96 33.85 -5.48 16.37
N CYS A 97 33.35 -4.44 15.70
CA CYS A 97 32.31 -4.63 14.68
C CYS A 97 32.20 -3.46 13.69
N SER A 98 32.13 -3.79 12.40
CA SER A 98 31.72 -2.90 11.33
C SER A 98 30.19 -2.80 11.22
N SER A 99 29.66 -1.59 11.08
CA SER A 99 28.45 -1.17 10.33
C SER A 99 27.92 0.15 10.92
N LYS A 100 27.49 1.08 10.07
CA LYS A 100 26.95 2.37 10.52
C LYS A 100 25.63 2.15 11.27
N LYS A 101 25.58 2.47 12.55
CA LYS A 101 24.35 2.47 13.38
C LYS A 101 23.92 3.89 13.71
N LYS A 102 22.67 4.06 14.14
CA LYS A 102 22.07 5.33 14.56
C LYS A 102 22.92 6.06 15.61
N ASP A 103 22.75 7.38 15.66
CA ASP A 103 23.26 8.19 16.76
C ASP A 103 22.75 7.65 18.11
N LEU A 104 23.64 7.61 19.10
CA LEU A 104 23.42 6.93 20.38
C LEU A 104 22.29 7.60 21.20
N SER A 105 22.02 8.87 20.90
CA SER A 105 20.93 9.69 21.43
C SER A 105 19.52 9.28 20.99
N LEU A 106 19.40 8.52 19.88
CA LEU A 106 18.13 8.16 19.22
C LEU A 106 17.75 6.67 19.39
N ILE A 107 18.54 5.91 20.16
CA ILE A 107 18.38 4.47 20.36
C ILE A 107 17.60 4.19 21.64
N SER A 108 16.63 3.27 21.60
CA SER A 108 15.96 2.83 22.84
C SER A 108 16.90 1.98 23.71
N THR A 109 16.76 2.10 25.04
CA THR A 109 17.51 1.27 26.01
C THR A 109 17.26 -0.23 25.81
N LYS A 110 16.14 -0.60 25.19
CA LYS A 110 15.81 -1.99 24.85
C LYS A 110 16.58 -2.46 23.61
N TYR A 111 16.64 -1.67 22.54
CA TYR A 111 17.45 -1.98 21.35
C TYR A 111 18.94 -2.09 21.70
N PHE A 112 19.46 -1.16 22.52
CA PHE A 112 20.86 -1.20 23.00
C PHE A 112 21.20 -2.52 23.71
N ARG A 113 20.33 -2.99 24.61
CA ARG A 113 20.47 -4.29 25.30
C ARG A 113 20.41 -5.49 24.34
N ARG A 114 19.65 -5.40 23.25
CA ARG A 114 19.54 -6.47 22.24
C ARG A 114 20.77 -6.52 21.33
N VAL A 115 21.34 -5.37 20.97
CA VAL A 115 22.66 -5.30 20.31
C VAL A 115 23.73 -5.92 21.21
N LEU A 116 23.78 -5.57 22.50
CA LEU A 116 24.70 -6.19 23.46
C LEU A 116 24.54 -7.72 23.56
N LYS A 117 23.30 -8.24 23.69
CA LYS A 117 23.05 -9.68 23.69
C LYS A 117 23.47 -10.38 22.39
N ALA A 118 23.23 -9.74 21.24
CA ALA A 118 23.60 -10.30 19.93
C ALA A 118 25.12 -10.36 19.74
N GLU A 119 25.88 -9.36 20.22
CA GLU A 119 27.35 -9.43 20.21
C GLU A 119 27.88 -10.44 21.25
N GLN A 120 27.29 -10.53 22.45
CA GLN A 120 27.63 -11.55 23.46
C GLN A 120 27.49 -13.00 22.92
N GLN A 121 26.46 -13.27 22.11
CA GLN A 121 26.28 -14.59 21.48
C GLN A 121 27.37 -14.91 20.44
N LYS A 122 27.85 -13.92 19.66
CA LYS A 122 28.97 -14.10 18.74
C LYS A 122 30.28 -14.38 19.48
N VAL A 123 30.51 -13.70 20.60
CA VAL A 123 31.70 -13.93 21.44
C VAL A 123 31.67 -15.35 22.04
N ASN A 124 30.54 -15.79 22.60
CA ASN A 124 30.44 -17.13 23.20
C ASN A 124 30.61 -18.28 22.19
N LEU A 125 30.20 -18.10 20.92
CA LEU A 125 30.46 -19.08 19.85
C LEU A 125 31.95 -19.22 19.49
N ASN A 126 32.76 -18.19 19.75
CA ASN A 126 34.21 -18.23 19.55
C ASN A 126 35.00 -18.73 20.79
N VAL A 127 34.36 -18.90 21.95
CA VAL A 127 35.05 -19.41 23.16
C VAL A 127 35.21 -20.94 23.12
N THR A 128 34.26 -21.67 22.52
CA THR A 128 34.32 -23.13 22.40
C THR A 128 35.45 -23.67 21.51
N SER A 129 36.11 -22.82 20.70
CA SER A 129 37.27 -23.19 19.89
C SER A 129 38.64 -22.87 20.53
N ILE A 130 38.66 -22.21 21.71
CA ILE A 130 39.91 -21.67 22.30
C ILE A 130 40.33 -22.40 23.59
N VAL A 131 39.43 -23.14 24.25
CA VAL A 131 39.72 -23.80 25.55
C VAL A 131 40.71 -25.00 25.45
N ASN A 132 41.02 -25.49 24.25
CA ASN A 132 41.98 -26.59 24.02
C ASN A 132 43.44 -26.12 23.81
N SER A 133 43.91 -25.08 24.51
CA SER A 133 45.35 -24.85 24.68
C SER A 133 45.69 -23.97 25.89
N ASN A 134 46.79 -24.31 26.56
CA ASN A 134 47.56 -23.50 27.51
C ASN A 134 46.99 -23.29 28.92
N SER A 135 47.35 -24.25 29.78
CA SER A 135 47.63 -24.07 31.20
C SER A 135 48.53 -22.87 31.53
N ILE A 136 48.28 -22.19 32.66
CA ILE A 136 49.29 -21.74 33.66
C ILE A 136 48.56 -21.41 35.00
N ASN A 137 49.28 -21.53 36.11
CA ASN A 137 48.77 -21.63 37.49
C ASN A 137 48.67 -20.29 38.27
N CYS A 138 48.14 -20.41 39.51
CA CYS A 138 48.18 -19.47 40.66
C CYS A 138 47.11 -18.34 40.68
N VAL A 139 46.46 -17.99 41.82
CA VAL A 139 46.58 -18.39 43.25
C VAL A 139 45.19 -18.65 43.88
N LYS A 140 45.15 -19.48 44.93
CA LYS A 140 43.98 -19.84 45.77
C LYS A 140 43.30 -18.66 46.49
N THR A 141 41.97 -18.75 46.64
CA THR A 141 41.29 -18.64 47.95
C THR A 141 40.02 -19.51 47.94
N ASN A 142 39.73 -20.17 49.06
CA ASN A 142 38.71 -21.23 49.16
C ASN A 142 37.34 -20.68 49.57
N ILE A 143 36.25 -21.16 48.97
CA ILE A 143 35.02 -21.53 49.69
C ILE A 143 34.53 -22.89 49.19
N THR A 144 34.46 -23.84 50.12
CA THR A 144 33.90 -25.21 50.06
C THR A 144 32.35 -25.16 50.19
N ASN A 145 31.52 -26.14 49.81
CA ASN A 145 31.71 -27.54 49.39
C ASN A 145 30.41 -28.09 48.72
N ASN A 146 30.56 -29.17 47.93
CA ASN A 146 29.61 -30.32 47.80
C ASN A 146 28.21 -30.13 47.12
N ASP A 147 27.64 -31.06 46.34
CA ASP A 147 28.05 -32.44 45.93
C ASP A 147 27.60 -32.81 44.48
N LEU A 148 28.23 -33.84 43.91
CA LEU A 148 27.92 -34.50 42.61
C LEU A 148 26.86 -35.64 42.79
N PRO A 149 26.40 -36.45 41.78
CA PRO A 149 27.08 -36.83 40.53
C PRO A 149 26.27 -36.81 39.21
N LEU A 150 27.03 -36.96 38.11
CA LEU A 150 26.55 -37.18 36.74
C LEU A 150 25.73 -38.46 36.55
N LYS A 151 24.88 -38.44 35.51
CA LYS A 151 24.73 -39.60 34.61
C LYS A 151 24.53 -39.14 33.17
N LEU A 152 25.45 -39.51 32.27
CA LEU A 152 25.26 -39.42 30.83
C LEU A 152 24.39 -40.60 30.36
N SER A 153 23.50 -40.34 29.41
CA SER A 153 23.06 -41.34 28.43
C SER A 153 22.66 -40.65 27.12
N VAL A 154 23.46 -40.82 26.08
CA VAL A 154 23.14 -40.35 24.72
C VAL A 154 22.16 -41.32 24.07
N SER A 155 21.10 -40.81 23.46
CA SER A 155 20.19 -41.57 22.59
C SER A 155 19.70 -40.67 21.47
N VAL A 156 20.06 -40.98 20.23
CA VAL A 156 19.61 -40.26 19.02
C VAL A 156 18.33 -40.92 18.52
N LYS A 157 17.22 -40.17 18.48
CA LYS A 157 16.06 -40.46 17.61
C LYS A 157 15.38 -39.15 17.14
N ASP A 158 14.76 -39.28 15.98
CA ASP A 158 14.19 -38.28 15.06
C ASP A 158 13.07 -37.35 15.60
N PRO A 159 12.69 -36.28 14.87
CA PRO A 159 12.16 -35.07 15.47
C PRO A 159 10.69 -35.13 15.89
N MET A 160 10.39 -34.40 16.98
CA MET A 160 9.05 -34.27 17.53
C MET A 160 8.10 -33.48 16.61
N ILE A 161 6.88 -34.00 16.48
CA ILE A 161 5.71 -33.30 15.96
C ILE A 161 5.42 -32.09 16.87
N PRO A 162 5.16 -30.87 16.34
CA PRO A 162 4.82 -29.72 17.15
C PRO A 162 3.55 -29.89 17.98
N GLU A 163 3.59 -29.40 19.21
CA GLU A 163 2.58 -29.55 20.27
C GLU A 163 1.21 -28.90 19.96
N CYS A 164 1.05 -28.24 18.80
CA CYS A 164 -0.22 -27.65 18.36
C CYS A 164 -1.25 -28.67 17.85
N LEU A 165 -0.86 -29.92 17.54
CA LEU A 165 -1.80 -30.96 17.10
C LEU A 165 -2.54 -31.67 18.25
N LEU A 166 -2.08 -31.54 19.51
CA LEU A 166 -2.54 -32.43 20.58
C LEU A 166 -3.88 -32.03 21.24
N ASN A 167 -4.32 -30.79 21.05
CA ASN A 167 -5.50 -30.23 21.75
C ASN A 167 -6.80 -30.22 20.91
N THR A 168 -6.80 -30.77 19.69
CA THR A 168 -7.97 -30.76 18.79
C THR A 168 -8.64 -32.14 18.63
N LEU A 169 -8.08 -33.20 19.22
CA LEU A 169 -8.67 -34.54 19.24
C LEU A 169 -9.73 -34.66 20.35
N ASN A 170 -10.82 -33.90 20.22
CA ASN A 170 -12.08 -34.09 20.95
C ASN A 170 -13.23 -33.28 20.31
N PHE A 171 -13.52 -33.56 19.04
CA PHE A 171 -14.84 -33.31 18.45
C PHE A 171 -15.27 -34.55 17.67
N GLU A 172 -16.48 -35.02 17.96
CA GLU A 172 -16.99 -36.30 17.49
C GLU A 172 -17.28 -36.29 15.98
N THR A 173 -17.10 -37.46 15.36
CA THR A 173 -17.31 -37.70 13.93
C THR A 173 -18.79 -37.61 13.54
N VAL A 174 -19.25 -36.42 13.18
CA VAL A 174 -20.54 -36.25 12.48
C VAL A 174 -20.38 -36.69 11.02
N GLN A 175 -21.17 -37.70 10.63
CA GLN A 175 -21.07 -38.34 9.32
C GLN A 175 -21.43 -37.39 8.17
N SER A 176 -20.67 -37.51 7.07
CA SER A 176 -20.93 -36.82 5.81
C SER A 176 -22.24 -37.30 5.17
N ASN A 177 -23.25 -36.43 5.13
CA ASN A 177 -24.43 -36.65 4.29
C ASN A 177 -24.11 -36.27 2.84
N ASN A 178 -24.03 -37.28 1.97
CA ASN A 178 -23.75 -37.12 0.54
C ASN A 178 -24.82 -36.27 -0.16
N PHE A 179 -24.42 -35.14 -0.74
CA PHE A 179 -25.22 -34.44 -1.74
C PHE A 179 -25.13 -35.16 -3.09
N ASN A 180 -26.00 -36.16 -3.30
CA ASN A 180 -26.18 -36.78 -4.60
C ASN A 180 -26.77 -35.78 -5.61
N LEU A 181 -25.94 -35.28 -6.53
CA LEU A 181 -26.40 -34.73 -7.80
C LEU A 181 -26.52 -35.88 -8.80
N GLY A 182 -27.72 -36.44 -8.92
CA GLY A 182 -28.01 -37.51 -9.87
C GLY A 182 -27.79 -37.08 -11.31
N PHE A 183 -26.85 -37.74 -11.99
CA PHE A 183 -26.79 -37.82 -13.44
C PHE A 183 -27.22 -39.23 -13.83
N ASP A 184 -28.45 -39.37 -14.32
CA ASP A 184 -28.92 -40.65 -14.84
C ASP A 184 -28.22 -40.97 -16.17
N ALA A 185 -27.63 -42.16 -16.24
CA ALA A 185 -26.87 -42.63 -17.38
C ALA A 185 -27.77 -43.24 -18.47
N PHE A 186 -27.37 -43.06 -19.74
CA PHE A 186 -27.87 -43.85 -20.86
C PHE A 186 -26.71 -44.31 -21.75
N ASN A 187 -26.60 -45.62 -21.92
CA ASN A 187 -25.78 -46.30 -22.91
C ASN A 187 -26.79 -47.04 -23.84
N ASP A 188 -26.49 -47.48 -25.07
CA ASP A 188 -25.24 -47.54 -25.84
C ASP A 188 -25.66 -47.64 -27.36
N PRO A 189 -24.93 -48.31 -28.27
CA PRO A 189 -23.60 -48.04 -28.82
C PRO A 189 -23.62 -47.69 -30.33
N THR A 190 -22.41 -47.52 -30.90
CA THR A 190 -21.95 -47.91 -32.27
C THR A 190 -21.58 -46.83 -33.33
N ILE A 191 -20.40 -47.08 -33.94
CA ILE A 191 -19.93 -46.76 -35.32
C ILE A 191 -19.07 -45.48 -35.59
N THR A 192 -17.75 -45.70 -35.44
CA THR A 192 -16.59 -45.39 -36.35
C THR A 192 -16.08 -43.98 -36.70
N ASN A 193 -14.78 -43.79 -36.35
CA ASN A 193 -13.63 -43.37 -37.18
C ASN A 193 -13.41 -41.91 -37.69
N HIS A 194 -12.35 -41.30 -37.12
CA HIS A 194 -11.26 -40.53 -37.75
C HIS A 194 -11.48 -39.17 -38.46
N ASP A 195 -11.02 -38.12 -37.76
CA ASP A 195 -10.13 -37.01 -38.22
C ASP A 195 -10.58 -35.99 -39.30
N PRO A 196 -9.99 -34.77 -39.34
CA PRO A 196 -9.36 -33.98 -38.26
C PRO A 196 -9.86 -32.50 -38.18
N MET A 197 -9.51 -31.83 -37.08
CA MET A 197 -9.40 -30.37 -36.90
C MET A 197 -10.26 -29.44 -37.79
N SER A 198 -11.36 -28.94 -37.22
CA SER A 198 -12.04 -27.70 -37.67
C SER A 198 -12.20 -26.74 -36.48
N PRO A 199 -12.18 -25.41 -36.70
CA PRO A 199 -12.10 -24.43 -35.61
C PRO A 199 -13.35 -24.48 -34.73
N MET A 200 -13.18 -24.15 -33.44
CA MET A 200 -14.23 -24.08 -32.43
C MET A 200 -15.56 -23.56 -33.00
N LEU A 201 -16.49 -24.49 -33.21
CA LEU A 201 -17.89 -24.16 -33.37
C LEU A 201 -18.31 -23.34 -32.15
N GLU A 202 -18.83 -22.13 -32.38
CA GLU A 202 -19.80 -21.55 -31.49
C GLU A 202 -20.96 -22.55 -31.41
N VAL A 203 -20.95 -23.42 -30.39
CA VAL A 203 -22.08 -24.30 -30.12
C VAL A 203 -23.26 -23.39 -29.83
N ASP A 204 -24.25 -23.43 -30.74
CA ASP A 204 -25.45 -22.61 -30.74
C ASP A 204 -26.37 -22.98 -29.56
N LEU A 205 -25.93 -22.58 -28.36
CA LEU A 205 -26.56 -22.86 -27.07
C LEU A 205 -27.91 -22.14 -26.87
N GLN A 206 -28.41 -21.42 -27.87
CA GLN A 206 -29.69 -20.71 -27.75
C GLN A 206 -30.92 -21.63 -27.83
N LYS A 207 -30.78 -22.86 -28.36
CA LYS A 207 -31.92 -23.73 -28.70
C LYS A 207 -32.56 -24.54 -27.57
N ASN A 208 -31.91 -24.75 -26.42
CA ASN A 208 -32.46 -25.59 -25.32
C ASN A 208 -32.42 -24.97 -23.91
N VAL A 209 -32.24 -23.65 -23.79
CA VAL A 209 -32.16 -22.95 -22.50
C VAL A 209 -33.55 -22.47 -22.06
N CYS A 210 -34.02 -22.94 -20.89
CA CYS A 210 -35.35 -22.62 -20.36
C CYS A 210 -35.50 -21.11 -20.08
N ILE A 211 -36.74 -20.60 -20.12
CA ILE A 211 -37.03 -19.19 -19.82
C ILE A 211 -36.51 -18.78 -18.43
N THR A 212 -36.52 -19.68 -17.45
CA THR A 212 -35.98 -19.39 -16.11
C THR A 212 -34.45 -19.20 -16.12
N ASP A 213 -33.71 -19.94 -16.95
CA ASP A 213 -32.27 -19.77 -17.11
C ASP A 213 -31.96 -18.44 -17.83
N LYS A 214 -32.72 -18.11 -18.89
CA LYS A 214 -32.60 -16.85 -19.63
C LYS A 214 -32.85 -15.65 -18.71
N LEU A 215 -33.88 -15.71 -17.85
CA LEU A 215 -34.18 -14.69 -16.85
C LEU A 215 -33.07 -14.56 -15.80
N ARG A 216 -32.53 -15.67 -15.26
CA ARG A 216 -31.39 -15.63 -14.34
C ARG A 216 -30.18 -14.93 -14.94
N LEU A 217 -29.82 -15.26 -16.18
CA LEU A 217 -28.70 -14.64 -16.90
C LEU A 217 -28.91 -13.13 -17.09
N LEU A 218 -30.13 -12.70 -17.46
CA LEU A 218 -30.48 -11.28 -17.59
C LEU A 218 -30.40 -10.53 -16.24
N ILE A 219 -30.94 -11.11 -15.17
CA ILE A 219 -30.94 -10.51 -13.82
C ILE A 219 -29.51 -10.28 -13.33
N ILE A 220 -28.63 -11.28 -13.47
CA ILE A 220 -27.21 -11.18 -13.11
C ILE A 220 -26.53 -10.11 -13.97
N LYS A 221 -26.67 -10.19 -15.30
CA LYS A 221 -26.03 -9.28 -16.26
C LYS A 221 -26.40 -7.81 -16.04
N HIS A 222 -27.66 -7.54 -15.71
CA HIS A 222 -28.19 -6.18 -15.56
C HIS A 222 -28.31 -5.72 -14.09
N LYS A 223 -27.86 -6.53 -13.11
CA LYS A 223 -27.88 -6.24 -11.67
C LYS A 223 -29.26 -5.76 -11.18
N VAL A 224 -30.31 -6.44 -11.65
CA VAL A 224 -31.70 -6.02 -11.47
C VAL A 224 -32.13 -6.19 -10.01
N SER A 225 -32.90 -5.23 -9.47
CA SER A 225 -33.31 -5.26 -8.05
C SER A 225 -34.27 -6.42 -7.76
N HIS A 226 -34.19 -6.99 -6.55
CA HIS A 226 -35.08 -8.09 -6.14
C HIS A 226 -36.57 -7.70 -6.20
N ASN A 227 -36.89 -6.47 -5.82
CA ASN A 227 -38.27 -5.97 -5.86
C ASN A 227 -38.80 -5.91 -7.30
N PHE A 228 -38.02 -5.36 -8.24
CA PHE A 228 -38.38 -5.35 -9.66
C PHE A 228 -38.52 -6.76 -10.22
N CYS A 229 -37.59 -7.67 -9.89
CA CYS A 229 -37.66 -9.05 -10.34
C CYS A 229 -38.91 -9.77 -9.82
N ASN A 230 -39.33 -9.53 -8.58
CA ASN A 230 -40.57 -10.10 -8.03
C ASN A 230 -41.81 -9.55 -8.77
N SER A 231 -41.86 -8.24 -9.05
CA SER A 231 -42.93 -7.65 -9.87
C SER A 231 -42.95 -8.21 -11.31
N LEU A 232 -41.78 -8.35 -11.93
CA LEU A 232 -41.63 -8.95 -13.26
C LEU A 232 -42.07 -10.42 -13.27
N LEU A 233 -41.68 -11.20 -12.25
CA LEU A 233 -42.09 -12.61 -12.12
C LEU A 233 -43.60 -12.77 -11.89
N GLN A 234 -44.23 -11.85 -11.16
CA GLN A 234 -45.68 -11.81 -11.03
C GLN A 234 -46.37 -11.52 -12.37
N LEU A 235 -45.88 -10.54 -13.13
CA LEU A 235 -46.39 -10.21 -14.47
C LEU A 235 -46.21 -11.37 -15.46
N LEU A 236 -45.01 -11.94 -15.56
CA LEU A 236 -44.76 -13.09 -16.44
C LEU A 236 -45.67 -14.29 -16.09
N LYS A 237 -46.00 -14.45 -14.79
CA LYS A 237 -46.92 -15.49 -14.32
C LYS A 237 -48.39 -15.17 -14.58
N SER A 238 -48.81 -13.90 -14.66
CA SER A 238 -50.16 -13.53 -15.11
C SER A 238 -50.35 -13.78 -16.61
N GLU A 239 -49.29 -13.64 -17.41
CA GLU A 239 -49.25 -14.02 -18.83
C GLU A 239 -49.11 -15.55 -19.04
N GLY A 240 -49.30 -16.37 -18.01
CA GLY A 240 -49.33 -17.83 -18.11
C GLY A 240 -47.96 -18.52 -18.23
N LEU A 241 -46.84 -17.82 -18.08
CA LEU A 241 -45.50 -18.43 -18.14
C LEU A 241 -45.18 -19.22 -16.86
N ASP A 242 -44.57 -20.39 -17.02
CA ASP A 242 -44.09 -21.18 -15.88
C ASP A 242 -42.80 -20.59 -15.30
N VAL A 243 -43.00 -19.62 -14.41
CA VAL A 243 -41.95 -18.98 -13.62
C VAL A 243 -42.32 -18.95 -12.13
N PRO A 244 -41.35 -19.04 -11.20
CA PRO A 244 -41.62 -18.93 -9.78
C PRO A 244 -42.04 -17.50 -9.38
N LYS A 245 -42.78 -17.36 -8.27
CA LYS A 245 -43.25 -16.05 -7.78
C LYS A 245 -42.18 -15.20 -7.06
N ASP A 246 -41.10 -15.81 -6.62
CA ASP A 246 -40.05 -15.17 -5.81
C ASP A 246 -38.68 -15.34 -6.48
N ILE A 247 -37.92 -14.25 -6.58
CA ILE A 247 -36.59 -14.22 -7.19
C ILE A 247 -35.62 -15.21 -6.52
N ARG A 248 -35.72 -15.47 -5.21
CA ARG A 248 -34.86 -16.45 -4.53
C ARG A 248 -35.09 -17.86 -5.07
N THR A 249 -36.34 -18.20 -5.38
CA THR A 249 -36.69 -19.46 -6.03
C THR A 249 -36.21 -19.49 -7.48
N LEU A 250 -36.35 -18.39 -8.23
CA LEU A 250 -35.80 -18.27 -9.60
C LEU A 250 -34.28 -18.50 -9.61
N MET A 251 -33.56 -17.83 -8.72
CA MET A 251 -32.10 -17.86 -8.58
C MET A 251 -31.57 -19.15 -7.92
N LYS A 252 -32.46 -20.06 -7.49
CA LYS A 252 -32.14 -21.26 -6.70
C LYS A 252 -31.27 -20.93 -5.46
N THR A 253 -31.59 -19.83 -4.78
CA THR A 253 -30.85 -19.38 -3.59
C THR A 253 -30.85 -20.46 -2.49
N PRO A 254 -29.68 -20.80 -1.91
CA PRO A 254 -29.59 -21.73 -0.79
C PRO A 254 -30.49 -21.31 0.37
N LYS A 255 -31.08 -22.30 1.05
CA LYS A 255 -31.93 -22.10 2.24
C LYS A 255 -31.16 -22.30 3.55
N LEU A 256 -30.16 -23.18 3.52
CA LEU A 256 -29.26 -23.48 4.64
C LEU A 256 -27.92 -22.80 4.37
N HIS A 257 -27.27 -22.33 5.44
CA HIS A 257 -26.00 -21.62 5.40
C HIS A 257 -25.20 -22.07 6.61
N ASP A 258 -24.01 -22.64 6.39
CA ASP A 258 -23.13 -23.11 7.46
C ASP A 258 -22.32 -21.92 8.01
N ILE A 259 -23.02 -21.08 8.75
CA ILE A 259 -22.46 -19.91 9.45
C ILE A 259 -22.03 -20.37 10.84
N VAL A 260 -20.76 -20.16 11.17
CA VAL A 260 -20.17 -20.47 12.48
C VAL A 260 -19.87 -19.18 13.24
N ASP A 261 -20.07 -19.21 14.55
CA ASP A 261 -19.65 -18.14 15.45
C ASP A 261 -18.13 -18.22 15.65
N ILE A 262 -17.43 -17.10 15.48
CA ILE A 262 -16.00 -16.97 15.81
C ILE A 262 -15.75 -15.70 16.64
N SER A 263 -14.62 -15.65 17.33
CA SER A 263 -14.22 -14.56 18.21
C SER A 263 -14.30 -13.18 17.50
N GLY A 264 -15.39 -12.44 17.77
CA GLY A 264 -15.66 -11.10 17.24
C GLY A 264 -16.80 -10.98 16.21
N GLY A 265 -17.43 -12.09 15.78
CA GLY A 265 -18.51 -12.07 14.80
C GLY A 265 -18.86 -13.45 14.23
N TYR A 266 -19.33 -13.46 12.99
CA TYR A 266 -19.80 -14.65 12.27
C TYR A 266 -18.87 -14.95 11.10
N TYR A 267 -18.68 -16.22 10.75
CA TYR A 267 -17.90 -16.65 9.59
C TYR A 267 -18.68 -17.66 8.76
N ILE A 268 -18.60 -17.53 7.44
CA ILE A 268 -19.06 -18.56 6.50
C ILE A 268 -17.88 -19.03 5.67
N HIS A 269 -17.72 -20.35 5.59
CA HIS A 269 -16.70 -20.99 4.78
C HIS A 269 -17.33 -21.50 3.48
N LEU A 270 -16.69 -21.21 2.34
CA LEU A 270 -17.15 -21.64 1.01
C LEU A 270 -16.35 -22.85 0.50
N GLY A 271 -15.10 -22.99 0.95
CA GLY A 271 -14.19 -24.07 0.57
C GLY A 271 -13.42 -23.78 -0.72
N LEU A 272 -12.10 -23.88 -0.64
CA LEU A 272 -11.16 -23.57 -1.71
C LEU A 272 -11.37 -24.48 -2.93
N ARG A 273 -11.46 -25.79 -2.68
CA ARG A 273 -11.74 -26.79 -3.71
C ARG A 273 -13.12 -26.62 -4.33
N ASN A 274 -14.15 -26.36 -3.49
CA ASN A 274 -15.53 -26.12 -3.92
C ASN A 274 -15.67 -24.92 -4.86
N MET A 275 -14.92 -23.85 -4.60
CA MET A 275 -14.98 -22.62 -5.37
C MET A 275 -14.09 -22.65 -6.62
N LEU A 276 -12.89 -23.22 -6.54
CA LEU A 276 -11.96 -23.30 -7.68
C LEU A 276 -12.39 -24.32 -8.73
N LEU A 277 -12.75 -25.55 -8.32
CA LEU A 277 -12.92 -26.67 -9.25
C LEU A 277 -14.00 -26.42 -10.33
N PRO A 278 -15.21 -25.90 -10.02
CA PRO A 278 -16.22 -25.60 -11.03
C PRO A 278 -15.77 -24.51 -12.02
N ILE A 279 -14.98 -23.53 -11.56
CA ILE A 279 -14.45 -22.44 -12.39
C ILE A 279 -13.39 -22.98 -13.36
N LEU A 280 -12.48 -23.82 -12.86
CA LEU A 280 -11.41 -24.43 -13.67
C LEU A 280 -11.98 -25.38 -14.73
N ILE A 281 -12.94 -26.24 -14.35
CA ILE A 281 -13.64 -27.15 -15.26
C ILE A 281 -14.37 -26.38 -16.36
N LYS A 282 -15.24 -25.43 -15.97
CA LYS A 282 -16.09 -24.68 -16.90
C LYS A 282 -15.33 -23.87 -17.93
N ASN A 283 -14.15 -23.35 -17.57
CA ASN A 283 -13.31 -22.54 -18.45
C ASN A 283 -12.20 -23.35 -19.15
N ASN A 284 -12.20 -24.68 -19.04
CA ASN A 284 -11.19 -25.57 -19.63
C ASN A 284 -9.74 -25.16 -19.30
N ALA A 285 -9.46 -24.94 -18.02
CA ALA A 285 -8.15 -24.47 -17.55
C ALA A 285 -6.97 -25.29 -18.09
N GLN A 286 -7.16 -26.59 -18.35
CA GLN A 286 -6.18 -27.50 -18.95
C GLN A 286 -5.66 -27.11 -20.33
N ILE A 287 -6.40 -26.31 -21.09
CA ILE A 287 -5.97 -25.83 -22.42
C ILE A 287 -4.98 -24.66 -22.28
N TYR A 288 -5.14 -23.85 -21.24
CA TYR A 288 -4.44 -22.58 -21.05
C TYR A 288 -3.22 -22.72 -20.12
N ILE A 289 -3.37 -23.47 -19.02
CA ILE A 289 -2.34 -23.65 -17.98
C ILE A 289 -1.47 -24.88 -18.32
N LYS A 290 -0.67 -24.76 -19.38
CA LYS A 290 0.16 -25.86 -19.91
C LYS A 290 1.20 -26.44 -18.95
N SER A 291 1.58 -25.70 -17.92
CA SER A 291 2.50 -26.16 -16.88
C SER A 291 1.90 -27.24 -15.98
N HIS A 292 0.57 -27.38 -15.92
CA HIS A 292 -0.14 -28.18 -14.90
C HIS A 292 0.19 -27.75 -13.46
N VAL A 293 0.64 -26.49 -13.30
CA VAL A 293 0.87 -25.83 -12.01
C VAL A 293 -0.11 -24.66 -11.93
N LEU A 294 -0.96 -24.63 -10.93
CA LEU A 294 -1.90 -23.54 -10.67
C LEU A 294 -1.27 -22.54 -9.69
N GLU A 295 -0.97 -21.33 -10.18
CA GLU A 295 -0.36 -20.27 -9.37
C GLU A 295 -1.46 -19.41 -8.74
N ILE A 296 -1.59 -19.45 -7.41
CA ILE A 296 -2.61 -18.72 -6.66
C ILE A 296 -2.04 -17.55 -5.84
N GLY A 297 -2.72 -16.41 -5.90
CA GLY A 297 -2.47 -15.24 -5.06
C GLY A 297 -3.59 -15.04 -4.04
N ILE A 298 -3.25 -14.77 -2.79
CA ILE A 298 -4.20 -14.60 -1.67
C ILE A 298 -4.32 -13.11 -1.33
N ASN A 299 -5.55 -12.64 -1.12
CA ASN A 299 -5.83 -11.29 -0.61
C ASN A 299 -6.83 -11.34 0.55
N ILE A 300 -6.56 -10.56 1.60
CA ILE A 300 -7.43 -10.43 2.77
C ILE A 300 -7.37 -8.99 3.24
N ASP A 301 -8.52 -8.32 3.34
CA ASP A 301 -8.64 -6.91 3.73
C ASP A 301 -9.99 -6.63 4.40
N GLY A 302 -10.10 -5.52 5.13
CA GLY A 302 -11.32 -5.12 5.85
C GLY A 302 -12.22 -4.20 5.03
N LEU A 303 -13.41 -4.69 4.64
CA LEU A 303 -14.41 -3.93 3.90
C LEU A 303 -15.57 -3.47 4.80
N PRO A 304 -15.76 -2.16 5.07
CA PRO A 304 -16.93 -1.67 5.79
C PRO A 304 -18.22 -1.90 4.98
N VAL A 305 -19.19 -2.61 5.57
CA VAL A 305 -20.49 -2.94 4.94
C VAL A 305 -21.37 -1.71 4.81
N SER A 306 -21.32 -0.82 5.80
CA SER A 306 -22.05 0.44 5.78
C SER A 306 -21.14 1.60 6.20
N LYS A 307 -21.57 2.82 5.86
CA LYS A 307 -20.87 4.05 6.25
C LYS A 307 -21.30 4.58 7.62
N SER A 308 -22.33 3.99 8.23
CA SER A 308 -23.03 4.47 9.44
C SER A 308 -22.94 3.51 10.64
N SER A 309 -22.56 2.25 10.42
CA SER A 309 -22.30 1.26 11.47
C SER A 309 -20.85 0.75 11.40
N LYS A 310 -20.36 0.17 12.51
CA LYS A 310 -19.03 -0.49 12.55
C LYS A 310 -18.99 -1.85 11.81
N SER A 311 -20.12 -2.23 11.18
CA SER A 311 -20.30 -3.47 10.44
C SER A 311 -19.28 -3.57 9.30
N GLN A 312 -18.48 -4.62 9.31
CA GLN A 312 -17.40 -4.87 8.37
C GLN A 312 -17.34 -6.34 7.99
N ILE A 313 -16.91 -6.58 6.76
CA ILE A 313 -16.64 -7.90 6.21
C ILE A 313 -15.13 -8.04 6.03
N TRP A 314 -14.60 -9.20 6.38
CA TRP A 314 -13.22 -9.59 6.09
C TRP A 314 -13.28 -10.86 5.22
N PRO A 315 -13.17 -10.74 3.89
CA PRO A 315 -13.20 -11.89 3.00
C PRO A 315 -11.77 -12.44 2.83
N ALA A 316 -11.66 -13.77 2.88
CA ALA A 316 -10.52 -14.49 2.37
C ALA A 316 -10.71 -14.70 0.87
N LEU A 317 -9.90 -14.01 0.05
CA LEU A 317 -9.98 -14.03 -1.40
C LEU A 317 -8.77 -14.74 -2.00
N ILE A 318 -9.00 -15.51 -3.07
CA ILE A 318 -7.98 -16.12 -3.91
C ILE A 318 -8.10 -15.59 -5.33
N SER A 319 -6.98 -15.52 -6.04
CA SER A 319 -6.93 -15.28 -7.46
C SER A 319 -6.01 -16.25 -8.19
N ILE A 320 -6.37 -16.61 -9.41
CA ILE A 320 -5.54 -17.46 -10.28
C ILE A 320 -4.66 -16.53 -11.14
N LEU A 321 -3.35 -16.61 -10.97
CA LEU A 321 -2.40 -15.64 -11.52
C LEU A 321 -1.93 -16.01 -12.93
N ASN A 322 -1.91 -17.31 -13.25
CA ASN A 322 -1.42 -17.83 -14.53
C ASN A 322 -2.53 -18.24 -15.52
N PHE A 323 -3.78 -17.84 -15.27
CA PHE A 323 -4.92 -18.06 -16.17
C PHE A 323 -5.51 -16.72 -16.63
N LYS A 324 -4.98 -16.17 -17.73
CA LYS A 324 -5.23 -14.77 -18.15
C LYS A 324 -6.56 -14.57 -18.88
N GLU A 325 -7.13 -15.65 -19.39
CA GLU A 325 -8.38 -15.70 -20.14
C GLU A 325 -9.61 -15.61 -19.21
N LEU A 326 -9.42 -15.87 -17.91
CA LEU A 326 -10.45 -15.78 -16.89
C LEU A 326 -10.79 -14.31 -16.57
N LYS A 327 -11.96 -13.86 -17.04
CA LYS A 327 -12.41 -12.45 -16.89
C LYS A 327 -12.65 -12.01 -15.44
N GLU A 328 -13.11 -12.92 -14.59
CA GLU A 328 -13.34 -12.70 -13.16
C GLU A 328 -12.40 -13.62 -12.40
N ASN A 329 -11.24 -13.09 -12.00
CA ASN A 329 -10.14 -13.88 -11.44
C ASN A 329 -10.05 -13.82 -9.91
N VAL A 330 -10.99 -13.16 -9.21
CA VAL A 330 -11.02 -13.06 -7.74
C VAL A 330 -12.20 -13.84 -7.19
N ILE A 331 -11.91 -14.77 -6.28
CA ILE A 331 -12.81 -15.83 -5.83
C ILE A 331 -12.83 -15.84 -4.28
N PRO A 332 -13.98 -15.67 -3.62
CA PRO A 332 -14.06 -15.76 -2.17
C PRO A 332 -14.01 -17.22 -1.70
N ILE A 333 -13.22 -17.49 -0.66
CA ILE A 333 -13.09 -18.82 -0.02
C ILE A 333 -13.74 -18.85 1.37
N GLY A 334 -13.71 -17.72 2.07
CA GLY A 334 -14.39 -17.56 3.36
C GLY A 334 -14.70 -16.10 3.61
N ILE A 335 -15.74 -15.81 4.39
CA ILE A 335 -16.21 -14.46 4.64
C ILE A 335 -16.54 -14.33 6.12
N PHE A 336 -15.78 -13.50 6.83
CA PHE A 336 -16.14 -13.05 8.17
C PHE A 336 -17.02 -11.79 8.10
N HIS A 337 -17.97 -11.68 9.01
CA HIS A 337 -18.77 -10.48 9.28
C HIS A 337 -18.74 -10.16 10.78
N GLY A 338 -18.52 -8.89 11.12
CA GLY A 338 -18.56 -8.44 12.52
C GLY A 338 -18.65 -6.92 12.66
N PHE A 339 -18.64 -6.42 13.90
CA PHE A 339 -18.60 -4.98 14.21
C PHE A 339 -17.18 -4.46 14.50
N GLN A 340 -16.21 -5.33 14.32
CA GLN A 340 -14.77 -5.11 14.39
C GLN A 340 -14.11 -6.16 13.48
N LYS A 341 -12.79 -6.08 13.28
CA LYS A 341 -12.05 -7.17 12.64
C LYS A 341 -12.10 -8.44 13.52
N PRO A 342 -11.85 -9.65 12.98
CA PRO A 342 -11.79 -10.86 13.80
C PRO A 342 -10.78 -10.68 14.95
N ILE A 343 -11.15 -11.13 16.15
CA ILE A 343 -10.31 -11.04 17.35
C ILE A 343 -9.22 -12.11 17.27
N SER A 344 -9.65 -13.35 16.99
CA SER A 344 -8.77 -14.48 16.76
C SER A 344 -8.40 -14.55 15.28
N ILE A 345 -7.11 -14.33 14.97
CA ILE A 345 -6.57 -14.56 13.63
C ILE A 345 -6.58 -16.06 13.28
N GLU A 346 -6.49 -16.91 14.30
CA GLU A 346 -6.42 -18.37 14.19
C GLU A 346 -7.78 -18.94 13.78
N GLU A 347 -8.87 -18.63 14.50
CA GLU A 347 -10.21 -19.07 14.12
C GLU A 347 -10.62 -18.57 12.72
N PHE A 348 -10.20 -17.36 12.35
CA PHE A 348 -10.51 -16.77 11.04
C PHE A 348 -9.72 -17.39 9.88
N LEU A 349 -8.44 -17.73 10.07
CA LEU A 349 -7.60 -18.30 9.01
C LEU A 349 -7.62 -19.83 8.96
N ASN A 350 -7.79 -20.54 10.08
CA ASN A 350 -7.63 -21.99 10.13
C ASN A 350 -8.43 -22.75 9.06
N PRO A 351 -9.70 -22.42 8.73
CA PRO A 351 -10.42 -23.06 7.63
C PRO A 351 -9.71 -22.91 6.28
N LEU A 352 -9.17 -21.71 5.98
CA LEU A 352 -8.37 -21.47 4.77
C LEU A 352 -7.01 -22.19 4.82
N ILE A 353 -6.36 -22.29 5.99
CA ILE A 353 -5.08 -23.00 6.13
C ILE A 353 -5.27 -24.50 5.88
N ILE A 354 -6.35 -25.10 6.40
CA ILE A 354 -6.69 -26.52 6.19
C ILE A 354 -6.93 -26.78 4.69
N ASP A 355 -7.76 -25.96 4.04
CA ASP A 355 -8.01 -25.99 2.59
C ASP A 355 -6.72 -25.89 1.77
N LEU A 356 -5.83 -24.96 2.14
CA LEU A 356 -4.57 -24.75 1.43
C LEU A 356 -3.63 -25.95 1.62
N LEU A 357 -3.52 -26.52 2.83
CA LEU A 357 -2.72 -27.73 3.04
C LEU A 357 -3.25 -28.91 2.22
N GLU A 358 -4.57 -29.14 2.22
CA GLU A 358 -5.19 -30.21 1.42
C GLU A 358 -4.86 -30.10 -0.06
N VAL A 359 -4.96 -28.89 -0.62
CA VAL A 359 -4.74 -28.65 -2.05
C VAL A 359 -3.25 -28.49 -2.43
N LEU A 360 -2.38 -28.09 -1.50
CA LEU A 360 -0.93 -28.11 -1.71
C LEU A 360 -0.39 -29.55 -1.73
N ASP A 361 -0.86 -30.40 -0.83
CA ASP A 361 -0.41 -31.80 -0.72
C ASP A 361 -1.04 -32.70 -1.80
N ASN A 362 -2.33 -32.53 -2.10
CA ASN A 362 -3.09 -33.43 -2.99
C ASN A 362 -3.40 -32.84 -4.38
N GLY A 363 -3.14 -31.55 -4.62
CA GLY A 363 -3.44 -30.90 -5.90
C GLY A 363 -4.94 -30.82 -6.24
N LEU A 364 -5.23 -30.54 -7.52
CA LEU A 364 -6.60 -30.47 -8.06
C LEU A 364 -6.70 -31.25 -9.39
N THR A 365 -7.68 -32.15 -9.51
CA THR A 365 -7.96 -32.84 -10.78
C THR A 365 -9.04 -32.10 -11.56
N VAL A 366 -8.67 -31.50 -12.69
CA VAL A 366 -9.55 -30.72 -13.58
C VAL A 366 -9.70 -31.46 -14.91
N ASN A 367 -10.91 -31.87 -15.27
CA ASN A 367 -11.19 -32.59 -16.52
C ASN A 367 -10.27 -33.81 -16.77
N GLY A 368 -9.94 -34.54 -15.70
CA GLY A 368 -9.04 -35.70 -15.73
C GLY A 368 -7.54 -35.39 -15.69
N LEU A 369 -7.13 -34.12 -15.79
CA LEU A 369 -5.74 -33.70 -15.67
C LEU A 369 -5.43 -33.19 -14.26
N PHE A 370 -4.30 -33.62 -13.72
CA PHE A 370 -3.83 -33.25 -12.38
C PHE A 370 -3.11 -31.90 -12.41
N PHE A 371 -3.41 -31.04 -11.44
CA PHE A 371 -2.74 -29.76 -11.19
C PHE A 371 -2.08 -29.77 -9.83
N THR A 372 -0.78 -29.48 -9.77
CA THR A 372 -0.17 -29.00 -8.52
C THR A 372 -0.61 -27.57 -8.28
N VAL A 373 -0.60 -27.12 -7.02
CA VAL A 373 -0.97 -25.75 -6.65
C VAL A 373 0.18 -25.09 -5.91
N ASN A 374 0.43 -23.81 -6.20
CA ASN A 374 1.49 -23.01 -5.60
C ASN A 374 0.91 -21.69 -5.07
N ILE A 375 1.26 -21.30 -3.84
CA ILE A 375 0.96 -19.97 -3.30
C ILE A 375 2.06 -19.00 -3.72
N SER A 376 1.81 -18.24 -4.79
CA SER A 376 2.81 -17.31 -5.35
C SER A 376 2.94 -16.02 -4.53
N ASN A 377 1.83 -15.52 -3.96
CA ASN A 377 1.86 -14.35 -3.07
C ASN A 377 0.66 -14.26 -2.11
N VAL A 378 0.87 -13.54 -1.00
CA VAL A 378 -0.17 -13.00 -0.12
C VAL A 378 -0.03 -11.47 -0.13
N SER A 379 -1.00 -10.77 -0.73
CA SER A 379 -1.00 -9.32 -0.89
C SER A 379 -2.15 -8.67 -0.11
N CYS A 380 -1.83 -7.65 0.68
CA CYS A 380 -2.80 -6.95 1.55
C CYS A 380 -2.22 -5.60 2.02
N ASP A 381 -3.07 -4.74 2.55
CA ASP A 381 -2.66 -3.45 3.12
C ASP A 381 -1.79 -3.62 4.39
N SER A 382 -1.12 -2.56 4.84
CA SER A 382 -0.19 -2.64 5.99
C SER A 382 -0.88 -3.02 7.33
N PRO A 383 -2.06 -2.48 7.69
CA PRO A 383 -2.91 -2.98 8.77
C PRO A 383 -3.26 -4.48 8.71
N ALA A 384 -3.80 -4.96 7.59
CA ALA A 384 -4.23 -6.34 7.38
C ALA A 384 -3.01 -7.27 7.41
N LYS A 385 -1.91 -6.93 6.73
CA LYS A 385 -0.64 -7.67 6.80
C LYS A 385 -0.16 -7.89 8.24
N ALA A 386 -0.17 -6.84 9.06
CA ALA A 386 0.25 -6.95 10.45
C ALA A 386 -0.71 -7.80 11.31
N PHE A 387 -1.98 -7.91 10.91
CA PHE A 387 -2.95 -8.81 11.51
C PHE A 387 -2.72 -10.27 11.09
N LEU A 388 -2.58 -10.56 9.79
CA LEU A 388 -2.30 -11.90 9.26
C LEU A 388 -1.01 -12.49 9.84
N LEU A 389 0.06 -11.70 9.88
CA LEU A 389 1.36 -12.09 10.44
C LEU A 389 1.39 -12.12 11.98
N ASN A 390 0.33 -11.67 12.66
CA ASN A 390 0.25 -11.51 14.12
C ASN A 390 1.47 -10.75 14.73
N VAL A 391 1.75 -9.57 14.17
CA VAL A 391 2.91 -8.71 14.50
C VAL A 391 2.47 -7.28 14.83
N LYS A 392 3.40 -6.45 15.30
CA LYS A 392 3.16 -5.03 15.49
C LYS A 392 2.92 -4.33 14.13
N GLY A 393 2.02 -3.34 14.14
CA GLY A 393 1.64 -2.62 12.93
C GLY A 393 2.72 -1.63 12.47
N HIS A 394 2.62 -1.18 11.23
CA HIS A 394 3.57 -0.25 10.60
C HIS A 394 3.85 1.05 11.39
N ASN A 395 2.97 1.47 12.30
CA ASN A 395 3.16 2.64 13.17
C ASN A 395 3.87 2.35 14.51
N ALA A 396 4.34 1.13 14.75
CA ALA A 396 5.11 0.78 15.94
C ALA A 396 6.62 1.01 15.77
N TYR A 397 7.36 1.12 16.87
CA TYR A 397 8.84 1.18 16.84
C TYR A 397 9.50 -0.02 16.17
N PHE A 398 8.83 -1.18 16.10
CA PHE A 398 9.31 -2.35 15.36
C PHE A 398 8.18 -2.85 14.46
N GLY A 399 7.79 -2.03 13.49
CA GLY A 399 6.68 -2.32 12.56
C GLY A 399 7.09 -2.65 11.13
N CYS A 400 8.39 -2.62 10.78
CA CYS A 400 8.84 -3.05 9.46
C CYS A 400 8.76 -4.57 9.32
N THR A 401 8.03 -5.03 8.31
CA THR A 401 7.81 -6.46 8.02
C THR A 401 8.97 -7.12 7.27
N LEU A 402 9.91 -6.34 6.72
CA LEU A 402 11.02 -6.83 5.90
C LEU A 402 12.40 -6.72 6.57
N CYS A 403 12.58 -5.80 7.53
CA CYS A 403 13.86 -5.60 8.21
C CYS A 403 13.69 -5.31 9.70
N ILE A 404 14.80 -5.33 10.45
CA ILE A 404 14.85 -5.07 11.89
C ILE A 404 15.01 -3.59 12.27
N GLU A 405 14.82 -2.65 11.34
CA GLU A 405 14.93 -1.21 11.62
C GLU A 405 13.95 -0.80 12.73
N GLU A 406 14.50 -0.22 13.80
CA GLU A 406 13.71 0.45 14.84
C GLU A 406 13.19 1.77 14.24
N GLY A 407 11.88 1.97 14.19
CA GLY A 407 11.30 3.25 13.81
C GLY A 407 11.62 4.35 14.81
N THR A 408 11.73 5.59 14.36
CA THR A 408 11.90 6.78 15.20
C THR A 408 10.63 7.63 15.11
N TYR A 409 10.10 8.07 16.25
CA TYR A 409 8.93 8.95 16.29
C TYR A 409 9.37 10.41 16.10
N LEU A 410 9.02 11.01 14.97
CA LEU A 410 9.39 12.37 14.56
C LEU A 410 8.13 13.11 14.12
N GLU A 411 7.95 14.37 14.53
CA GLU A 411 6.84 15.25 14.10
C GLU A 411 5.46 14.57 14.14
N HIS A 412 5.15 13.93 15.27
CA HIS A 412 3.93 13.17 15.52
C HIS A 412 3.71 11.92 14.61
N ARG A 413 4.75 11.43 13.94
CA ARG A 413 4.69 10.29 13.00
C ARG A 413 5.75 9.25 13.33
N MET A 414 5.43 7.97 13.12
CA MET A 414 6.45 6.92 13.10
C MET A 414 7.18 6.97 11.76
N THR A 415 8.51 6.96 11.79
CA THR A 415 9.40 7.05 10.62
C THR A 415 10.46 5.94 10.68
N TYR A 416 10.97 5.50 9.53
CA TYR A 416 12.02 4.47 9.45
C TYR A 416 13.20 5.02 8.63
N PRO A 417 14.11 5.80 9.24
CA PRO A 417 15.17 6.50 8.52
C PRO A 417 16.39 5.61 8.23
N GLY A 418 16.59 4.52 8.96
CA GLY A 418 17.69 3.58 8.70
C GLY A 418 17.43 2.72 7.46
N LEU A 419 18.39 2.73 6.53
CA LEU A 419 18.29 2.04 5.24
C LEU A 419 19.01 0.68 5.23
N ASP A 420 20.08 0.55 6.04
CA ASP A 420 21.00 -0.60 6.03
C ASP A 420 20.67 -1.65 7.13
N ALA A 421 19.44 -1.67 7.63
CA ALA A 421 19.03 -2.60 8.68
C ALA A 421 18.93 -4.05 8.16
N THR A 422 19.34 -5.02 8.97
CA THR A 422 19.32 -6.45 8.59
C THR A 422 17.91 -6.90 8.18
N LEU A 423 17.82 -7.57 7.04
CA LEU A 423 16.57 -8.15 6.55
C LEU A 423 16.12 -9.31 7.45
N ARG A 424 14.80 -9.47 7.57
CA ARG A 424 14.19 -10.64 8.21
C ARG A 424 14.31 -11.84 7.28
N THR A 425 14.59 -13.01 7.83
CA THR A 425 14.52 -14.30 7.14
C THR A 425 13.30 -15.09 7.61
N ASP A 426 12.85 -16.05 6.82
CA ASP A 426 11.77 -16.97 7.21
C ASP A 426 12.07 -17.69 8.53
N GLU A 427 13.29 -18.21 8.69
CA GLU A 427 13.80 -18.78 9.94
C GLU A 427 13.70 -17.79 11.12
N SER A 428 14.11 -16.53 10.94
CA SER A 428 14.06 -15.50 11.99
C SER A 428 12.62 -15.15 12.41
N PHE A 429 11.67 -15.27 11.48
CA PHE A 429 10.25 -15.07 11.71
C PHE A 429 9.63 -16.26 12.45
N ARG A 430 9.89 -17.49 11.96
CA ARG A 430 9.38 -18.75 12.55
C ARG A 430 9.92 -18.98 13.97
N SER A 431 11.21 -18.69 14.21
CA SER A 431 11.84 -18.73 15.53
C SER A 431 11.47 -17.54 16.44
N LYS A 432 10.70 -16.56 15.95
CA LYS A 432 10.36 -15.30 16.63
C LYS A 432 11.56 -14.57 17.24
N LYS A 433 12.70 -14.58 16.56
CA LYS A 433 13.95 -13.96 17.03
C LYS A 433 13.78 -12.48 17.41
N ASP A 434 12.78 -11.82 16.82
CA ASP A 434 12.42 -10.45 17.17
C ASP A 434 11.16 -10.30 18.05
N GLU A 435 11.30 -10.57 19.35
CA GLU A 435 10.26 -10.34 20.38
C GLU A 435 9.56 -8.97 20.33
N ASP A 436 10.22 -7.90 19.88
CA ASP A 436 9.58 -6.58 19.78
C ASP A 436 8.78 -6.40 18.49
N TYR A 437 8.90 -7.28 17.52
CA TYR A 437 8.10 -7.27 16.29
C TYR A 437 6.87 -8.19 16.39
N HIS A 438 7.03 -9.39 16.95
CA HIS A 438 5.95 -10.36 17.09
C HIS A 438 4.93 -10.01 18.19
N LYS A 439 3.68 -10.45 18.03
CA LYS A 439 2.66 -10.51 19.09
C LYS A 439 2.31 -11.94 19.47
N GLY A 440 2.37 -12.87 18.51
CA GLY A 440 2.05 -14.28 18.70
C GLY A 440 2.52 -15.13 17.52
N ASN A 441 1.94 -16.32 17.36
CA ASN A 441 2.07 -17.10 16.12
C ASN A 441 1.17 -16.52 15.01
N SER A 442 1.62 -16.62 13.77
CA SER A 442 0.74 -16.47 12.59
C SER A 442 0.31 -17.86 12.11
N PRO A 443 -0.97 -18.10 11.81
CA PRO A 443 -1.42 -19.35 11.19
C PRO A 443 -0.74 -19.65 9.85
N LEU A 444 -0.24 -18.63 9.14
CA LEU A 444 0.51 -18.80 7.89
C LEU A 444 1.81 -19.61 8.07
N VAL A 445 2.35 -19.70 9.29
CA VAL A 445 3.54 -20.52 9.61
C VAL A 445 3.27 -22.02 9.40
N CYS A 446 2.01 -22.47 9.45
CA CYS A 446 1.66 -23.86 9.14
C CYS A 446 1.86 -24.22 7.66
N LEU A 447 1.88 -23.24 6.76
CA LEU A 447 2.05 -23.47 5.33
C LEU A 447 3.53 -23.67 4.95
N PRO A 448 3.85 -24.50 3.94
CA PRO A 448 5.20 -24.73 3.42
C PRO A 448 5.68 -23.58 2.52
N ILE A 449 5.50 -22.33 2.96
CA ILE A 449 5.89 -21.11 2.26
C ILE A 449 6.98 -20.35 3.01
N ASN A 450 7.79 -19.58 2.27
CA ASN A 450 8.70 -18.61 2.86
C ASN A 450 7.91 -17.32 3.16
N ILE A 451 7.65 -17.04 4.43
CA ILE A 451 6.78 -15.93 4.87
C ILE A 451 7.27 -14.58 4.35
N ILE A 452 8.60 -14.35 4.32
CA ILE A 452 9.18 -13.08 3.91
C ILE A 452 9.04 -12.87 2.39
N ASN A 453 9.23 -13.93 1.61
CA ASN A 453 9.14 -13.86 0.14
C ASN A 453 7.69 -13.84 -0.35
N THR A 454 6.80 -14.63 0.27
CA THR A 454 5.41 -14.79 -0.19
C THR A 454 4.50 -13.66 0.30
N VAL A 455 4.74 -13.03 1.47
CA VAL A 455 3.88 -11.94 2.01
C VAL A 455 4.32 -10.56 1.50
N VAL A 456 4.14 -10.35 0.20
CA VAL A 456 4.67 -9.24 -0.61
C VAL A 456 4.14 -7.85 -0.23
N LEU A 457 4.92 -6.80 -0.48
CA LEU A 457 4.43 -5.41 -0.43
C LEU A 457 3.39 -5.19 -1.53
N ASP A 458 2.23 -4.65 -1.17
CA ASP A 458 1.21 -4.30 -2.16
C ASP A 458 1.58 -3.01 -2.92
N TYR A 459 1.56 -3.10 -4.25
CA TYR A 459 1.88 -1.99 -5.16
C TYR A 459 0.88 -0.83 -5.03
N MET A 460 -0.43 -1.13 -4.91
CA MET A 460 -1.46 -0.09 -4.87
C MET A 460 -1.35 0.75 -3.60
N HIS A 461 -1.30 0.12 -2.43
CA HIS A 461 -1.24 0.82 -1.15
C HIS A 461 0.13 1.45 -0.87
N ASN A 462 1.24 0.80 -1.24
CA ASN A 462 2.57 1.33 -0.97
C ASN A 462 3.00 2.38 -2.02
N VAL A 463 3.03 1.99 -3.31
CA VAL A 463 3.56 2.85 -4.36
C VAL A 463 2.52 3.90 -4.78
N CYS A 464 1.36 3.48 -5.28
CA CYS A 464 0.39 4.42 -5.86
C CYS A 464 -0.21 5.37 -4.81
N LEU A 465 -0.85 4.81 -3.78
CA LEU A 465 -1.55 5.58 -2.74
C LEU A 465 -0.59 6.11 -1.65
N GLY A 466 0.48 5.37 -1.35
CA GLY A 466 1.40 5.67 -0.25
C GLY A 466 2.49 6.69 -0.60
N VAL A 467 3.08 6.62 -1.80
CA VAL A 467 4.21 7.46 -2.23
C VAL A 467 3.81 8.39 -3.39
N VAL A 468 3.40 7.84 -4.53
CA VAL A 468 3.17 8.62 -5.78
C VAL A 468 2.12 9.70 -5.56
N LYS A 469 1.00 9.39 -4.89
CA LYS A 469 -0.02 10.37 -4.52
C LYS A 469 0.57 11.59 -3.79
N LYS A 470 1.42 11.36 -2.78
CA LYS A 470 2.05 12.45 -1.99
C LYS A 470 3.04 13.26 -2.82
N LEU A 471 3.81 12.60 -3.70
CA LEU A 471 4.73 13.28 -4.60
C LEU A 471 3.99 14.18 -5.59
N VAL A 472 2.92 13.69 -6.21
CA VAL A 472 2.09 14.50 -7.12
C VAL A 472 1.44 15.67 -6.39
N GLU A 473 0.86 15.45 -5.20
CA GLU A 473 0.32 16.52 -4.35
C GLU A 473 1.38 17.60 -4.04
N PHE A 474 2.60 17.18 -3.71
CA PHE A 474 3.73 18.07 -3.41
C PHE A 474 4.24 18.83 -4.64
N TRP A 475 4.28 18.19 -5.82
CA TRP A 475 4.75 18.82 -7.06
C TRP A 475 3.75 19.80 -7.67
N VAL A 476 2.44 19.57 -7.46
CA VAL A 476 1.38 20.44 -7.98
C VAL A 476 1.22 21.68 -7.09
N LYS A 477 1.21 21.50 -5.76
CA LYS A 477 0.95 22.60 -4.81
C LYS A 477 2.19 23.25 -4.17
N GLY A 478 3.32 22.55 -4.15
CA GLY A 478 4.57 23.04 -3.56
C GLY A 478 5.49 23.72 -4.57
N ASN A 479 6.72 24.03 -4.15
CA ASN A 479 7.67 24.73 -5.01
C ASN A 479 8.03 23.87 -6.24
N LYS A 480 7.74 24.39 -7.43
CA LYS A 480 8.10 23.75 -8.72
C LYS A 480 9.63 23.55 -8.87
N GLN A 481 10.45 24.25 -8.07
CA GLN A 481 11.88 23.98 -7.96
C GLN A 481 12.21 22.60 -7.38
N PHE A 482 11.36 21.97 -6.55
CA PHE A 482 11.65 20.62 -6.02
C PHE A 482 11.62 19.56 -7.12
N LEU A 483 10.75 19.69 -8.13
CA LEU A 483 10.71 18.74 -9.23
C LEU A 483 11.89 18.95 -10.20
N LYS A 484 12.31 20.20 -10.41
CA LYS A 484 13.57 20.51 -11.10
C LYS A 484 14.78 19.96 -10.32
N LYS A 485 14.79 20.11 -8.99
CA LYS A 485 15.83 19.54 -8.12
C LYS A 485 15.81 18.01 -8.17
N PHE A 486 14.65 17.36 -8.17
CA PHE A 486 14.54 15.91 -8.35
C PHE A 486 15.17 15.45 -9.67
N VAL A 487 14.89 16.12 -10.79
CA VAL A 487 15.50 15.78 -12.10
C VAL A 487 17.01 16.07 -12.12
N ASN A 488 17.47 17.14 -11.47
CA ASN A 488 18.91 17.43 -11.34
C ASN A 488 19.63 16.39 -10.46
N ASP A 489 19.05 16.03 -9.32
CA ASP A 489 19.60 15.03 -8.40
C ASP A 489 19.55 13.63 -9.04
N TYR A 490 18.52 13.32 -9.85
CA TYR A 490 18.43 12.10 -10.67
C TYR A 490 19.61 12.00 -11.65
N SER A 491 19.98 13.11 -12.31
CA SER A 491 21.19 13.20 -13.14
C SER A 491 22.46 12.82 -12.38
N ALA A 492 22.60 13.32 -11.14
CA ALA A 492 23.77 13.07 -10.31
C ALA A 492 23.83 11.64 -9.75
N LEU A 493 22.67 11.02 -9.49
CA LEU A 493 22.56 9.67 -8.92
C LEU A 493 22.67 8.55 -9.96
N TYR A 494 22.01 8.71 -11.11
CA TYR A 494 21.92 7.66 -12.13
C TYR A 494 22.81 7.94 -13.35
N GLY A 495 23.12 9.21 -13.63
CA GLY A 495 23.84 9.67 -14.81
C GLY A 495 22.95 10.49 -15.74
N SER A 496 23.51 11.56 -16.32
CA SER A 496 22.76 12.49 -17.18
C SER A 496 22.16 11.84 -18.43
N GLN A 497 22.78 10.77 -18.93
CA GLN A 497 22.29 9.97 -20.05
C GLN A 497 20.95 9.25 -19.76
N TYR A 498 20.58 9.08 -18.49
CA TYR A 498 19.30 8.49 -18.09
C TYR A 498 18.19 9.52 -17.87
N ILE A 499 18.47 10.82 -18.03
CA ILE A 499 17.41 11.84 -18.17
C ILE A 499 16.79 11.71 -19.57
N SER A 500 16.02 10.64 -19.75
CA SER A 500 15.17 10.47 -20.93
C SER A 500 14.13 11.59 -21.01
N TYR A 501 13.52 11.75 -22.19
CA TYR A 501 12.39 12.66 -22.39
C TYR A 501 11.32 12.52 -21.30
N ASN A 502 11.02 11.28 -20.87
CA ASN A 502 10.02 11.04 -19.83
C ASN A 502 10.43 11.62 -18.46
N VAL A 503 11.70 11.49 -18.06
CA VAL A 503 12.22 12.04 -16.80
C VAL A 503 12.25 13.56 -16.85
N HIS A 504 12.69 14.14 -17.98
CA HIS A 504 12.64 15.59 -18.19
C HIS A 504 11.19 16.12 -18.12
N SER A 505 10.27 15.48 -18.84
CA SER A 505 8.86 15.90 -18.95
C SER A 505 8.11 15.95 -17.62
N LEU A 506 8.59 15.27 -16.57
CA LEU A 506 8.04 15.42 -15.22
C LEU A 506 7.99 16.88 -14.77
N ILE A 507 8.97 17.73 -15.12
CA ILE A 507 8.95 19.16 -14.72
C ILE A 507 7.74 19.93 -15.28
N HIS A 508 7.09 19.41 -16.32
CA HIS A 508 5.88 19.95 -16.93
C HIS A 508 4.59 19.28 -16.42
N LEU A 509 4.68 18.15 -15.70
CA LEU A 509 3.51 17.44 -15.17
C LEU A 509 2.62 18.33 -14.28
N PRO A 510 3.16 19.20 -13.39
CA PRO A 510 2.32 20.14 -12.63
C PRO A 510 1.56 21.13 -13.51
N PHE A 511 2.09 21.52 -14.67
CA PHE A 511 1.39 22.41 -15.60
C PHE A 511 0.18 21.70 -16.23
N TYR A 512 0.34 20.45 -16.69
CA TYR A 512 -0.79 19.69 -17.25
C TYR A 512 -1.84 19.31 -16.21
N VAL A 513 -1.46 19.05 -14.95
CA VAL A 513 -2.44 18.82 -13.87
C VAL A 513 -3.23 20.08 -13.55
N LEU A 514 -2.61 21.27 -13.59
CA LEU A 514 -3.32 22.55 -13.43
C LEU A 514 -4.19 22.90 -14.65
N LEU A 515 -3.87 22.40 -15.85
CA LEU A 515 -4.59 22.71 -17.09
C LEU A 515 -5.74 21.73 -17.42
N HIS A 516 -5.63 20.49 -16.98
CA HIS A 516 -6.58 19.41 -17.34
C HIS A 516 -7.19 18.70 -16.11
N GLY A 517 -6.88 19.17 -14.90
CA GLY A 517 -7.31 18.56 -13.64
C GLY A 517 -6.54 17.27 -13.30
N PRO A 518 -7.17 16.32 -12.59
CA PRO A 518 -6.52 15.06 -12.19
C PRO A 518 -5.93 14.27 -13.37
N LEU A 519 -4.82 13.55 -13.13
CA LEU A 519 -4.13 12.73 -14.13
C LEU A 519 -5.05 11.79 -14.92
N ASP A 520 -6.10 11.27 -14.28
CA ASP A 520 -7.08 10.38 -14.89
C ASP A 520 -7.85 11.03 -16.04
N ASN A 521 -8.04 12.35 -16.04
CA ASN A 521 -8.76 13.09 -17.09
C ASN A 521 -8.08 12.97 -18.46
N PHE A 522 -6.74 13.00 -18.47
CA PHE A 522 -5.90 12.94 -19.66
C PHE A 522 -5.05 11.65 -19.74
N SER A 523 -5.42 10.64 -18.96
CA SER A 523 -4.72 9.35 -18.92
C SER A 523 -5.00 8.51 -20.17
N CYS A 524 -3.92 8.01 -20.80
CA CYS A 524 -4.03 7.17 -21.99
C CYS A 524 -4.65 5.78 -21.75
N PHE A 525 -4.79 5.32 -20.49
CA PHE A 525 -5.37 4.00 -20.19
C PHE A 525 -6.76 3.79 -20.79
N ARG A 526 -7.59 4.84 -20.89
CA ARG A 526 -8.92 4.76 -21.52
C ARG A 526 -8.83 4.39 -23.02
N TYR A 527 -7.83 4.92 -23.71
CA TYR A 527 -7.61 4.66 -25.14
C TYR A 527 -6.91 3.32 -25.33
N GLU A 528 -5.90 2.99 -24.53
CA GLU A 528 -5.24 1.67 -24.55
C GLU A 528 -6.23 0.52 -24.34
N ASN A 529 -7.13 0.63 -23.35
CA ASN A 529 -8.18 -0.36 -23.14
C ASN A 529 -9.06 -0.53 -24.39
N TYR A 530 -9.42 0.57 -25.07
CA TYR A 530 -10.18 0.53 -26.31
C TYR A 530 -9.38 -0.06 -27.49
N LEU A 531 -8.07 0.24 -27.58
CA LEU A 531 -7.16 -0.36 -28.57
C LEU A 531 -7.03 -1.88 -28.37
N GLN A 532 -7.03 -2.38 -27.13
CA GLN A 532 -7.07 -3.82 -26.86
C GLN A 532 -8.41 -4.45 -27.30
N GLU A 533 -9.53 -3.76 -27.13
CA GLU A 533 -10.83 -4.24 -27.62
C GLU A 533 -10.90 -4.26 -29.16
N ILE A 534 -10.35 -3.24 -29.83
CA ILE A 534 -10.15 -3.25 -31.29
C ILE A 534 -9.28 -4.44 -31.70
N LYS A 535 -8.13 -4.65 -31.03
CA LYS A 535 -7.21 -5.74 -31.35
C LYS A 535 -7.85 -7.12 -31.20
N LYS A 536 -8.70 -7.32 -30.19
CA LYS A 536 -9.46 -8.57 -29.98
C LYS A 536 -10.61 -8.77 -30.98
N SER A 537 -11.15 -7.71 -31.56
CA SER A 537 -12.30 -7.79 -32.48
C SER A 537 -11.91 -8.23 -33.90
N ILE A 538 -10.60 -8.19 -34.22
CA ILE A 538 -10.02 -8.63 -35.48
C ILE A 538 -9.75 -10.14 -35.41
N LYS A 539 -10.47 -10.92 -36.22
CA LYS A 539 -10.27 -12.36 -36.40
C LYS A 539 -9.36 -12.68 -37.60
N SER A 540 -9.19 -11.76 -38.55
CA SER A 540 -8.37 -11.99 -39.75
C SER A 540 -7.41 -10.84 -40.10
N ILE A 541 -6.14 -11.19 -40.32
CA ILE A 541 -5.09 -10.26 -40.77
C ILE A 541 -5.25 -9.87 -42.26
N LYS A 542 -6.11 -10.56 -43.02
CA LYS A 542 -6.27 -10.33 -44.47
C LYS A 542 -7.00 -9.02 -44.80
N TYR A 543 -7.96 -8.59 -43.96
CA TYR A 543 -8.79 -7.39 -44.16
C TYR A 543 -9.08 -6.65 -42.83
N PRO A 544 -8.03 -6.25 -42.08
CA PRO A 544 -8.20 -5.78 -40.70
C PRO A 544 -8.99 -4.48 -40.62
N LEU A 545 -8.84 -3.56 -41.57
CA LEU A 545 -9.55 -2.28 -41.57
C LEU A 545 -11.06 -2.47 -41.77
N GLN A 546 -11.46 -3.36 -42.68
CA GLN A 546 -12.86 -3.71 -42.93
C GLN A 546 -13.48 -4.39 -41.71
N GLU A 547 -12.75 -5.29 -41.04
CA GLU A 547 -13.24 -5.96 -39.84
C GLU A 547 -13.41 -4.97 -38.67
N ILE A 548 -12.42 -4.09 -38.41
CA ILE A 548 -12.54 -3.02 -37.40
C ILE A 548 -13.76 -2.13 -37.69
N PHE A 549 -13.93 -1.70 -38.94
CA PHE A 549 -15.05 -0.85 -39.34
C PHE A 549 -16.40 -1.52 -39.07
N ASN A 550 -16.57 -2.76 -39.52
CA ASN A 550 -17.80 -3.53 -39.29
C ASN A 550 -18.13 -3.66 -37.81
N ARG A 551 -17.14 -3.98 -36.96
CA ARG A 551 -17.30 -4.13 -35.50
C ARG A 551 -17.69 -2.81 -34.82
N ILE A 552 -17.17 -1.68 -35.29
CA ILE A 552 -17.55 -0.35 -34.78
C ILE A 552 -19.01 -0.03 -35.15
N VAL A 553 -19.40 -0.25 -36.41
CA VAL A 553 -20.77 -0.01 -36.90
C VAL A 553 -21.79 -0.92 -36.22
N GLU A 554 -21.48 -2.21 -36.04
CA GLU A 554 -22.29 -3.17 -35.27
C GLU A 554 -22.54 -2.66 -33.84
N LYS A 555 -21.48 -2.17 -33.18
CA LYS A 555 -21.56 -1.66 -31.81
C LYS A 555 -22.33 -0.34 -31.70
N GLN A 556 -22.22 0.56 -32.68
CA GLN A 556 -22.98 1.81 -32.73
C GLN A 556 -24.49 1.54 -32.84
N LYS A 557 -24.91 0.66 -33.76
CA LYS A 557 -26.33 0.28 -33.94
C LYS A 557 -26.98 -0.31 -32.68
N MET A 558 -26.18 -0.93 -31.80
CA MET A 558 -26.66 -1.41 -30.49
C MET A 558 -26.95 -0.28 -29.49
N TYR A 559 -26.27 0.87 -29.59
CA TYR A 559 -26.57 2.05 -28.78
C TYR A 559 -27.81 2.78 -29.30
N ASP A 560 -28.01 2.86 -30.61
CA ASP A 560 -29.19 3.50 -31.24
C ASP A 560 -30.51 2.75 -30.96
N THR A 561 -30.44 1.48 -30.54
CA THR A 561 -31.59 0.61 -30.26
C THR A 561 -31.90 0.44 -28.77
N LEU A 562 -31.07 0.99 -27.88
CA LEU A 562 -31.32 1.03 -26.43
C LEU A 562 -31.67 2.47 -26.02
N PRO A 563 -32.74 2.70 -25.22
CA PRO A 563 -33.01 4.02 -24.67
C PRO A 563 -31.76 4.54 -23.95
N THR A 564 -31.40 5.79 -24.26
CA THR A 564 -30.15 6.43 -23.81
C THR A 564 -29.92 6.18 -22.33
N GLN A 565 -28.71 5.72 -21.97
CA GLN A 565 -28.35 5.49 -20.58
C GLN A 565 -28.72 6.71 -19.74
N LEU A 566 -29.42 6.48 -18.61
CA LEU A 566 -29.82 7.52 -17.66
C LEU A 566 -28.61 8.36 -17.26
N HIS A 567 -28.43 9.51 -17.93
CA HIS A 567 -27.51 10.54 -17.48
C HIS A 567 -27.99 10.96 -16.10
N LYS A 568 -27.17 10.72 -15.07
CA LYS A 568 -27.47 11.17 -13.72
C LYS A 568 -27.54 12.68 -13.75
N ILE A 569 -28.73 13.23 -13.54
CA ILE A 569 -28.92 14.65 -13.32
C ILE A 569 -28.24 14.98 -11.98
N TYR A 570 -27.28 15.89 -12.02
CA TYR A 570 -26.58 16.39 -10.84
C TYR A 570 -27.15 17.76 -10.43
N PRO A 571 -26.98 18.19 -9.16
CA PRO A 571 -26.36 17.45 -8.07
C PRO A 571 -27.23 16.30 -7.54
N VAL A 572 -26.61 15.16 -7.23
CA VAL A 572 -27.34 14.00 -6.67
C VAL A 572 -27.40 14.12 -5.15
N LEU A 573 -28.59 14.48 -4.67
CA LEU A 573 -28.95 14.49 -3.25
C LEU A 573 -29.22 13.06 -2.74
N SER A 574 -28.98 12.80 -1.45
CA SER A 574 -29.24 11.50 -0.84
C SER A 574 -29.54 11.64 0.65
N ASN A 575 -30.44 10.78 1.13
CA ASN A 575 -30.92 10.65 2.52
C ASN A 575 -31.49 11.97 3.07
N GLU A 576 -32.79 12.17 2.89
CA GLU A 576 -33.52 13.31 3.46
C GLU A 576 -33.52 13.23 5.00
N ILE A 577 -33.19 14.33 5.68
CA ILE A 577 -33.12 14.44 7.13
C ILE A 577 -34.37 15.13 7.64
N ILE A 578 -35.15 14.43 8.46
CA ILE A 578 -36.25 15.03 9.22
C ILE A 578 -35.68 15.68 10.47
N LEU A 579 -35.77 17.02 10.56
CA LEU A 579 -35.43 17.78 11.78
C LEU A 579 -36.71 18.27 12.47
N SER A 580 -36.76 18.11 13.79
CA SER A 580 -37.88 18.54 14.63
C SER A 580 -37.81 19.99 15.12
N ASN A 581 -36.65 20.65 14.98
CA ASN A 581 -36.40 22.00 15.51
C ASN A 581 -36.17 23.01 14.38
N PRO A 582 -37.00 24.06 14.25
CA PRO A 582 -36.83 25.09 13.23
C PRO A 582 -35.61 26.00 13.53
N SER A 583 -35.06 26.60 12.48
CA SER A 583 -33.89 27.48 12.53
C SER A 583 -34.22 28.79 11.78
N PRO A 584 -33.67 29.96 12.16
CA PRO A 584 -33.83 31.19 11.37
C PRO A 584 -33.23 31.11 9.96
N LEU A 585 -32.57 30.01 9.60
CA LEU A 585 -31.96 29.79 8.29
C LEU A 585 -32.65 28.71 7.43
N PHE A 586 -33.65 27.98 7.96
CA PHE A 586 -34.47 27.02 7.19
C PHE A 586 -35.83 26.78 7.86
N ASN A 587 -36.88 26.69 7.03
CA ASN A 587 -38.25 26.45 7.44
C ASN A 587 -38.55 24.96 7.60
N ILE A 588 -39.66 24.65 8.29
CA ILE A 588 -40.17 23.27 8.45
C ILE A 588 -40.58 22.61 7.11
N ASN A 589 -40.78 23.41 6.07
CA ASN A 589 -41.15 22.98 4.72
C ASN A 589 -39.94 22.86 3.78
N ASP A 590 -38.74 23.21 4.22
CA ASP A 590 -37.52 23.06 3.43
C ASP A 590 -36.98 21.64 3.60
N LYS A 591 -36.49 21.02 2.53
CA LYS A 591 -35.91 19.67 2.60
C LYS A 591 -34.44 19.75 2.97
N LEU A 592 -34.02 18.91 3.91
CA LEU A 592 -32.61 18.80 4.29
C LEU A 592 -32.05 17.45 3.86
N PHE A 593 -30.77 17.42 3.47
CA PHE A 593 -30.12 16.20 3.00
C PHE A 593 -28.83 15.89 3.77
N GLU A 594 -28.57 14.59 3.98
CA GLU A 594 -27.31 14.11 4.56
C GLU A 594 -26.13 14.35 3.61
N LYS A 595 -26.38 14.20 2.32
CA LYS A 595 -25.33 14.10 1.30
C LYS A 595 -25.75 14.77 0.00
N ILE A 596 -24.81 15.52 -0.57
CA ILE A 596 -24.86 16.03 -1.94
C ILE A 596 -23.65 15.52 -2.72
N THR A 597 -23.86 15.20 -3.99
CA THR A 597 -22.82 14.82 -4.95
C THR A 597 -22.83 15.81 -6.09
N LEU A 598 -21.72 16.52 -6.32
CA LEU A 598 -21.62 17.60 -7.31
C LEU A 598 -21.14 17.07 -8.68
N GLU A 599 -21.62 17.69 -9.76
CA GLU A 599 -21.46 17.24 -11.14
C GLU A 599 -20.01 17.14 -11.60
N LEU A 600 -19.32 18.28 -11.65
CA LEU A 600 -18.03 18.46 -12.34
C LEU A 600 -16.87 17.60 -11.81
N THR A 601 -17.01 17.02 -10.61
CA THR A 601 -15.92 16.29 -9.93
C THR A 601 -16.38 15.03 -9.18
N SER A 602 -17.66 14.65 -9.25
CA SER A 602 -18.26 13.64 -8.35
C SER A 602 -18.01 13.90 -6.85
N THR A 603 -17.70 15.16 -6.48
CA THR A 603 -17.34 15.53 -5.11
C THR A 603 -18.51 15.29 -4.16
N ILE A 604 -18.24 14.57 -3.08
CA ILE A 604 -19.21 14.30 -2.01
C ILE A 604 -19.01 15.30 -0.88
N ILE A 605 -20.09 15.95 -0.48
CA ILE A 605 -20.20 16.63 0.82
C ILE A 605 -21.23 15.84 1.62
N ASN A 606 -20.89 15.46 2.85
CA ASN A 606 -21.77 14.72 3.75
C ASN A 606 -21.77 15.40 5.13
N VAL A 607 -22.93 15.79 5.64
CA VAL A 607 -23.05 16.61 6.86
C VAL A 607 -22.95 15.82 8.16
N LEU A 608 -22.90 14.48 8.11
CA LEU A 608 -22.68 13.63 9.29
C LEU A 608 -21.21 13.21 9.45
N LYS A 609 -20.45 13.18 8.36
CA LYS A 609 -19.04 12.78 8.34
C LYS A 609 -18.13 13.99 8.49
N GLU A 610 -17.45 14.10 9.62
CA GLU A 610 -16.49 15.19 9.92
C GLU A 610 -15.55 15.47 8.73
N LYS A 611 -14.82 14.46 8.24
CA LYS A 611 -13.89 14.57 7.11
C LYS A 611 -14.53 15.07 5.80
N ASP A 612 -15.84 14.88 5.62
CA ASP A 612 -16.57 15.19 4.39
C ASP A 612 -17.37 16.51 4.51
N ARG A 613 -17.18 17.31 5.58
CA ARG A 613 -17.90 18.58 5.79
C ARG A 613 -17.17 19.86 5.34
N TYR A 614 -15.85 19.82 5.16
CA TYR A 614 -15.08 21.04 4.95
C TYR A 614 -14.95 21.44 3.47
N ILE A 615 -15.06 22.73 3.18
CA ILE A 615 -14.90 23.32 1.85
C ILE A 615 -14.20 24.69 1.97
N MET A 616 -13.57 25.12 0.89
CA MET A 616 -13.06 26.48 0.73
C MET A 616 -13.90 27.20 -0.31
N LEU A 617 -14.28 28.44 -0.03
CA LEU A 617 -15.11 29.27 -0.90
C LEU A 617 -14.29 30.02 -1.95
N THR A 618 -14.96 30.61 -2.95
CA THR A 618 -14.36 31.40 -4.04
C THR A 618 -13.51 32.57 -3.51
N ASN A 619 -13.92 33.18 -2.42
CA ASN A 619 -13.18 34.21 -1.68
C ASN A 619 -12.04 33.66 -0.77
N ASN A 620 -11.64 32.41 -0.95
CA ASN A 620 -10.66 31.66 -0.14
C ASN A 620 -11.01 31.46 1.35
N THR A 621 -12.27 31.69 1.75
CA THR A 621 -12.72 31.44 3.13
C THR A 621 -12.87 29.93 3.39
N LEU A 622 -12.31 29.43 4.49
CA LEU A 622 -12.54 28.06 4.96
C LEU A 622 -13.84 27.97 5.75
N VAL A 623 -14.71 27.04 5.36
CA VAL A 623 -15.98 26.79 6.04
C VAL A 623 -16.27 25.31 6.25
N MET A 624 -17.11 25.02 7.24
CA MET A 624 -17.67 23.72 7.55
C MET A 624 -19.16 23.72 7.22
N VAL A 625 -19.59 22.81 6.35
CA VAL A 625 -21.00 22.61 5.99
C VAL A 625 -21.73 21.91 7.13
N GLN A 626 -22.78 22.53 7.65
CA GLN A 626 -23.66 21.98 8.69
C GLN A 626 -24.93 21.38 8.11
N HIS A 627 -25.51 22.02 7.09
CA HIS A 627 -26.74 21.56 6.44
C HIS A 627 -26.67 21.75 4.92
N ILE A 628 -27.30 20.82 4.20
CA ILE A 628 -27.63 20.92 2.77
C ILE A 628 -29.14 21.14 2.72
N VAL A 629 -29.61 22.22 2.11
CA VAL A 629 -31.02 22.63 2.15
C VAL A 629 -31.56 22.90 0.74
N GLU A 630 -32.66 22.25 0.39
CA GLU A 630 -33.48 22.51 -0.79
C GLU A 630 -34.77 23.22 -0.33
N PRO A 631 -34.83 24.56 -0.40
CA PRO A 631 -36.03 25.30 -0.02
C PRO A 631 -37.07 25.22 -1.14
N LYS A 632 -38.35 25.34 -0.78
CA LYS A 632 -39.46 25.10 -1.72
C LYS A 632 -39.46 26.01 -2.97
N ASN A 633 -38.98 27.25 -2.83
CA ASN A 633 -39.03 28.30 -3.87
C ASN A 633 -37.66 29.00 -4.11
N GLU A 634 -36.57 28.47 -3.57
CA GLU A 634 -35.21 29.03 -3.72
C GLU A 634 -34.25 27.95 -4.25
N PRO A 635 -33.13 28.31 -4.89
CA PRO A 635 -32.13 27.33 -5.28
C PRO A 635 -31.51 26.61 -4.08
N LEU A 636 -31.12 25.36 -4.31
CA LEU A 636 -30.37 24.49 -3.40
C LEU A 636 -29.13 25.22 -2.85
N ASN A 637 -29.05 25.32 -1.53
CA ASN A 637 -28.00 26.06 -0.82
C ASN A 637 -27.42 25.26 0.35
N LEU A 638 -26.29 25.75 0.88
CA LEU A 638 -25.61 25.15 2.02
C LEU A 638 -25.61 26.13 3.19
N ILE A 639 -25.79 25.60 4.41
CA ILE A 639 -25.63 26.38 5.64
C ILE A 639 -24.30 26.00 6.26
N VAL A 640 -23.45 26.99 6.53
CA VAL A 640 -22.06 26.80 6.91
C VAL A 640 -21.66 27.61 8.14
N LYS A 641 -20.55 27.19 8.78
CA LYS A 641 -19.78 28.03 9.72
C LYS A 641 -18.40 28.30 9.14
N GLN A 642 -17.95 29.54 9.19
CA GLN A 642 -16.60 29.97 8.82
C GLN A 642 -15.61 29.81 9.98
N PHE A 643 -14.36 29.45 9.68
CA PHE A 643 -13.25 29.58 10.63
C PHE A 643 -12.82 31.05 10.72
N ILE A 644 -12.79 31.61 11.93
CA ILE A 644 -12.51 33.05 12.14
C ILE A 644 -11.04 33.37 11.86
N SER A 645 -10.13 32.46 12.18
CA SER A 645 -8.69 32.63 12.02
C SER A 645 -8.00 31.30 11.68
N TYR A 646 -7.04 31.35 10.76
CA TYR A 646 -6.17 30.23 10.42
C TYR A 646 -4.74 30.72 10.14
N SER A 647 -3.75 29.87 10.40
CA SER A 647 -2.32 30.18 10.29
C SER A 647 -1.58 29.15 9.42
N GLU A 648 -0.35 29.47 9.01
CA GLU A 648 0.51 28.50 8.35
C GLU A 648 0.81 27.33 9.30
N PHE A 649 0.95 26.13 8.72
CA PHE A 649 1.41 24.92 9.41
C PHE A 649 2.94 24.79 9.37
N THR A 650 3.54 25.14 8.22
CA THR A 650 4.97 25.29 8.05
C THR A 650 5.23 26.38 7.01
N ASN A 651 6.35 27.08 7.16
CA ASN A 651 6.89 28.02 6.17
C ASN A 651 8.13 27.47 5.46
N THR A 652 8.63 26.29 5.85
CA THR A 652 9.80 25.63 5.27
C THR A 652 9.44 24.26 4.69
N PRO A 653 9.94 23.93 3.49
CA PRO A 653 10.77 24.78 2.62
C PRO A 653 9.94 25.77 1.76
N GLU A 654 8.62 25.80 1.90
CA GLU A 654 7.73 26.86 1.40
C GLU A 654 6.46 26.97 2.27
N SER A 655 5.79 28.13 2.25
CA SER A 655 4.51 28.42 2.91
C SER A 655 3.44 27.35 2.66
N SER A 656 2.88 26.81 3.74
CA SER A 656 1.79 25.84 3.66
C SER A 656 0.51 26.43 3.07
N PHE A 657 0.28 27.76 3.19
CA PHE A 657 -0.86 28.42 2.56
C PHE A 657 -0.81 28.31 1.03
N LYS A 658 0.37 28.43 0.42
CA LYS A 658 0.54 28.16 -1.02
C LYS A 658 0.26 26.69 -1.35
N MET A 659 0.64 25.78 -0.45
CA MET A 659 0.31 24.35 -0.56
C MET A 659 -1.17 24.03 -0.29
N GLY A 660 -2.02 25.04 -0.09
CA GLY A 660 -3.42 24.86 0.28
C GLY A 660 -3.58 24.06 1.58
N VAL A 661 -2.67 24.25 2.55
CA VAL A 661 -2.67 23.62 3.88
C VAL A 661 -2.70 24.72 4.94
N TYR A 662 -3.76 24.71 5.75
CA TYR A 662 -4.09 25.75 6.72
C TYR A 662 -4.25 25.11 8.10
N MET A 663 -3.62 25.67 9.13
CA MET A 663 -3.87 25.30 10.52
C MET A 663 -5.03 26.14 11.06
N VAL A 664 -6.08 25.48 11.58
CA VAL A 664 -7.32 26.12 12.01
C VAL A 664 -7.60 25.84 13.49
N ASP A 665 -8.18 26.83 14.17
CA ASP A 665 -8.73 26.68 15.51
C ASP A 665 -10.21 26.27 15.42
N THR A 666 -10.51 25.04 15.79
CA THR A 666 -11.86 24.45 15.74
C THR A 666 -12.81 24.99 16.82
N SER A 667 -12.28 25.69 17.84
CA SER A 667 -13.11 26.37 18.84
C SER A 667 -13.63 27.74 18.35
N LYS A 668 -12.99 28.35 17.33
CA LYS A 668 -13.26 29.71 16.86
C LYS A 668 -13.96 29.74 15.51
N MET A 669 -15.29 29.60 15.54
CA MET A 669 -16.13 29.61 14.33
C MET A 669 -17.23 30.67 14.37
N SER A 670 -17.64 31.13 13.20
CA SER A 670 -18.70 32.13 13.02
C SER A 670 -20.09 31.62 13.45
N LYS A 671 -21.06 32.55 13.49
CA LYS A 671 -22.48 32.20 13.38
C LYS A 671 -22.77 31.51 12.04
N LEU A 672 -23.87 30.77 11.97
CA LEU A 672 -24.32 30.11 10.75
C LEU A 672 -24.76 31.14 9.69
N TYR A 673 -24.49 30.86 8.42
CA TYR A 673 -24.99 31.65 7.28
C TYR A 673 -25.17 30.74 6.05
N ARG A 674 -25.92 31.21 5.04
CA ARG A 674 -26.18 30.52 3.77
C ARG A 674 -25.11 30.86 2.72
N ILE A 675 -24.78 29.89 1.87
CA ILE A 675 -23.98 30.04 0.65
C ILE A 675 -24.63 29.25 -0.50
N ASN A 676 -24.36 29.65 -1.74
CA ASN A 676 -24.78 28.90 -2.93
C ASN A 676 -23.75 27.82 -3.31
N LEU A 677 -24.18 26.84 -4.10
CA LEU A 677 -23.26 25.82 -4.64
C LEU A 677 -22.19 26.40 -5.57
N THR A 678 -22.47 27.55 -6.21
CA THR A 678 -21.53 28.32 -7.03
C THR A 678 -20.37 28.94 -6.23
N ASP A 679 -20.54 29.08 -4.91
CA ASP A 679 -19.54 29.75 -4.05
C ASP A 679 -18.42 28.79 -3.62
N ILE A 680 -18.54 27.50 -3.96
CA ILE A 680 -17.60 26.44 -3.59
C ILE A 680 -16.41 26.45 -4.55
N LYS A 681 -15.20 26.68 -4.02
CA LYS A 681 -13.95 26.63 -4.79
C LYS A 681 -13.25 25.28 -4.68
N TYR A 682 -13.14 24.74 -3.45
CA TYR A 682 -12.58 23.40 -3.24
C TYR A 682 -13.28 22.64 -2.14
N LYS A 683 -13.29 21.31 -2.26
CA LYS A 683 -13.46 20.39 -1.15
C LYS A 683 -12.20 20.41 -0.32
N CYS A 684 -12.31 20.33 1.00
CA CYS A 684 -11.15 20.25 1.86
C CYS A 684 -11.13 18.94 2.67
N PHE A 685 -9.95 18.38 2.81
CA PHE A 685 -9.60 17.33 3.75
C PHE A 685 -9.31 17.94 5.13
N PHE A 686 -9.65 17.21 6.20
CA PHE A 686 -9.48 17.66 7.58
C PHE A 686 -8.74 16.60 8.40
N ILE A 687 -7.70 17.04 9.11
CA ILE A 687 -6.90 16.24 10.03
C ILE A 687 -6.95 16.92 11.39
N ARG A 688 -7.55 16.28 12.39
CA ARG A 688 -7.51 16.78 13.77
C ARG A 688 -6.10 16.55 14.35
N LEU A 689 -5.50 17.60 14.92
CA LEU A 689 -4.20 17.53 15.60
C LEU A 689 -4.36 17.43 17.12
N SER A 690 -5.33 18.15 17.67
CA SER A 690 -5.69 18.13 19.10
C SER A 690 -7.17 18.47 19.28
N ASP A 691 -7.62 18.66 20.52
CA ASP A 691 -9.03 19.00 20.80
C ASP A 691 -9.47 20.30 20.12
N ASN A 692 -8.60 21.31 20.06
CA ASN A 692 -8.90 22.62 19.49
C ASN A 692 -8.18 22.92 18.16
N LEU A 693 -7.14 22.18 17.77
CA LEU A 693 -6.39 22.44 16.54
C LEU A 693 -6.56 21.35 15.48
N ALA A 694 -6.66 21.78 14.23
CA ALA A 694 -6.73 20.89 13.07
C ALA A 694 -5.98 21.47 11.86
N LEU A 695 -5.62 20.61 10.92
CA LEU A 695 -5.19 20.99 9.58
C LEU A 695 -6.33 20.79 8.60
N ILE A 696 -6.57 21.81 7.78
CA ILE A 696 -7.43 21.75 6.62
C ILE A 696 -6.54 21.83 5.38
N SER A 697 -6.68 20.87 4.46
CA SER A 697 -6.02 20.94 3.15
C SER A 697 -7.03 20.92 2.02
N THR A 698 -6.91 21.82 1.04
CA THR A 698 -7.73 21.78 -0.18
C THR A 698 -7.46 20.51 -0.96
N LEU A 699 -8.49 19.88 -1.52
CA LEU A 699 -8.29 18.78 -2.47
C LEU A 699 -7.98 19.38 -3.83
N CYS A 700 -6.83 19.02 -4.40
CA CYS A 700 -6.29 19.62 -5.63
C CYS A 700 -7.10 19.29 -6.90
N HIS A 701 -8.11 18.43 -6.78
CA HIS A 701 -8.91 17.90 -7.88
C HIS A 701 -10.07 18.82 -8.31
N LEU A 702 -10.08 20.07 -7.85
CA LEU A 702 -11.23 20.98 -7.92
C LEU A 702 -10.93 22.36 -8.53
N GLU A 703 -9.71 22.58 -9.00
CA GLU A 703 -9.48 23.58 -10.05
C GLU A 703 -9.96 22.99 -11.39
N THR A 704 -10.98 23.63 -11.94
CA THR A 704 -11.47 23.50 -13.33
C THR A 704 -10.67 24.39 -14.26
#